data_AF-A0A9P7KPR1-F1
#
_entry.id   AF-A0A9P7KPR1-F1
#
_cell.length_a   1.000
_cell.length_b   1.000
_cell.length_c   1.000
_cell.angle_alpha   90.00
_cell.angle_beta   90.00
_cell.angle_gamma   90.00
#
_symmetry.space_group_name_H-M   'P 1'
#
loop_
_entity.id
_entity.type
_entity.pdbx_description
1 polymer ?
#
loop_
_entity_poly.entity_id
_entity_poly.type
_entity_poly.pdbx_seq_one_letter_code
_entity_poly.pdbx_strand_id
1 'polypeptide(L)'
;MDLRVFVFHQYPNLTFITLSSVFSFFALSPTPSSVPIILTLTTLLVYGRILFPAENASKNTGILTISMAMAGALSRLSPSLDALSTTGASVVILFLLSMVTSILTISVVYLDTRLCTRFTGAWSQLTFFPALWTTLWFSISFVSPVGRLSAWSSSEGGGFYGWLAPYLGPAGNDWVVAAWAVVFSQAIGTWLIGDKEEPLIAHTAPAAGQPRHLSHSSSLLLLFSMLHTLALPSLVFNNFPTPVIPPATTPLSVGCVLPAYQRYKHHNPTLDDYVEESKKLTSSAKVLLWPEGAVVFNTEAERVEGLAKVRKLVTGSVVGVSFEEAFKGDGRRSSSKRTGIAIVSQASPEPQLIYYKRHLVPIAESFSLSHSTVPPSIVTIELTHPKEVNKTEWASAPSYTRPIPLTSSICLDFTDPTLFGELDTKPALILAPARTWNIAVGNAMWQQARQRAEELGTMVLWCDGGDGGVSGVAGGGFRDFAQIGLGSWVKTIGIPYPFDNRRTMYARYGDLSILLVWILVLGSSAMHKLPIASYYKNVHGKFVRRQSVTPAEETHFAEQSGLPDPSPTPIHYPSTQSRIFYNPTTPIVHAQFSEEVQSHLSQESFRTSPIYVDRQRKSRPFSTRPSFAGSFFPPKTISRKSSSSGLSTHFRELSEPLSVQENTKTFTTSSARTQQTNYTDSSKPPVITSEHIRPNFQQSQEFYYPTFQEYPTAEMNYSGKRTDVVDVGGEVDYSNYQWFQDPPPRPPPAAPQPEYIPAPEVIQANDAFEYALSTAPNVLYARYKQYGQLGVLAWCSEFGELIDGLKELGFNGNMFTTTRSQALRTCQQLLKLPMDIEMQIIVMYLSSQVNRMRRFLDGETIWDDYPIPTFPQYPGEQPR
;
A
#
# COMPACT_ATOMS: atom_id res chain seq x y z
N MET A 1 -24.21 -31.50 -15.39
CA MET A 1 -24.65 -30.24 -16.03
C MET A 1 -23.44 -29.57 -16.63
N ASP A 2 -23.51 -29.12 -17.88
CA ASP A 2 -22.45 -28.32 -18.46
C ASP A 2 -22.45 -26.93 -17.81
N LEU A 3 -21.34 -26.58 -17.15
CA LEU A 3 -21.15 -25.29 -16.48
C LEU A 3 -21.40 -24.12 -17.44
N ARG A 4 -21.07 -24.29 -18.74
CA ARG A 4 -21.31 -23.28 -19.77
C ARG A 4 -22.80 -22.97 -19.91
N VAL A 5 -23.62 -24.02 -19.97
CA VAL A 5 -25.08 -23.88 -20.10
C VAL A 5 -25.67 -23.19 -18.87
N PHE A 6 -25.23 -23.57 -17.67
CA PHE A 6 -25.71 -22.96 -16.44
C PHE A 6 -25.35 -21.47 -16.35
N VAL A 7 -24.06 -21.14 -16.52
CA VAL A 7 -23.54 -19.78 -16.34
C VAL A 7 -24.07 -18.82 -17.39
N PHE A 8 -24.18 -19.25 -18.66
CA PHE A 8 -24.43 -18.33 -19.77
C PHE A 8 -25.84 -18.39 -20.33
N HIS A 9 -26.52 -19.53 -20.26
CA HIS A 9 -27.86 -19.69 -20.84
C HIS A 9 -28.97 -19.61 -19.79
N GLN A 10 -28.80 -20.28 -18.64
CA GLN A 10 -29.88 -20.35 -17.66
C GLN A 10 -29.97 -19.09 -16.80
N TYR A 11 -28.83 -18.64 -16.23
CA TYR A 11 -28.83 -17.53 -15.28
C TYR A 11 -27.65 -16.55 -15.47
N PRO A 12 -27.46 -15.97 -16.68
CA PRO A 12 -26.33 -15.09 -16.95
C PRO A 12 -26.31 -13.86 -16.03
N ASN A 13 -27.44 -13.14 -15.91
CA ASN A 13 -27.49 -11.92 -15.11
C ASN A 13 -27.17 -12.19 -13.63
N LEU A 14 -27.78 -13.22 -13.04
CA LEU A 14 -27.56 -13.57 -11.64
C LEU A 14 -26.10 -13.95 -11.40
N THR A 15 -25.53 -14.79 -12.27
CA THR A 15 -24.15 -15.27 -12.12
C THR A 15 -23.15 -14.13 -12.25
N PHE A 16 -23.24 -13.32 -13.31
CA PHE A 16 -22.29 -12.24 -13.55
C PHE A 16 -22.41 -11.09 -12.56
N ILE A 17 -23.62 -10.73 -12.11
CA ILE A 17 -23.82 -9.71 -11.07
C ILE A 17 -23.22 -10.19 -9.75
N THR A 18 -23.46 -11.45 -9.38
CA THR A 18 -22.91 -12.03 -8.14
C THR A 18 -21.37 -12.08 -8.18
N LEU A 19 -20.79 -12.62 -9.26
CA LEU A 19 -19.33 -12.67 -9.44
C LEU A 19 -18.71 -11.27 -9.44
N SER A 20 -19.33 -10.32 -10.14
CA SER A 20 -18.84 -8.94 -10.17
C SER A 20 -18.89 -8.30 -8.79
N SER A 21 -19.95 -8.53 -8.01
CA SER A 21 -20.08 -8.03 -6.64
C SER A 21 -19.02 -8.63 -5.71
N VAL A 22 -18.82 -9.96 -5.75
CA VAL A 22 -17.81 -10.66 -4.95
C VAL A 22 -16.39 -10.18 -5.30
N PHE A 23 -16.03 -10.13 -6.58
CA PHE A 23 -14.70 -9.65 -6.96
C PHE A 23 -14.52 -8.14 -6.68
N SER A 24 -15.56 -7.33 -6.84
CA SER A 24 -15.53 -5.90 -6.49
C SER A 24 -15.28 -5.66 -5.01
N PHE A 25 -15.81 -6.51 -4.11
CA PHE A 25 -15.52 -6.42 -2.68
C PHE A 25 -14.02 -6.47 -2.40
N PHE A 26 -13.30 -7.39 -3.05
CA PHE A 26 -11.84 -7.49 -2.91
C PHE A 26 -11.09 -6.42 -3.69
N ALA A 27 -11.54 -6.09 -4.91
CA ALA A 27 -10.93 -5.08 -5.77
C ALA A 27 -11.08 -3.65 -5.25
N LEU A 28 -12.05 -3.40 -4.36
CA LEU A 28 -12.29 -2.12 -3.70
C LEU A 28 -11.90 -2.11 -2.23
N SER A 29 -11.13 -3.10 -1.78
CA SER A 29 -10.48 -3.03 -0.47
C SER A 29 -9.61 -1.75 -0.37
N PRO A 30 -9.28 -1.25 0.84
CA PRO A 30 -8.42 -0.08 1.01
C PRO A 30 -7.03 -0.23 0.37
N THR A 31 -6.53 -1.46 0.28
CA THR A 31 -5.25 -1.82 -0.33
C THR A 31 -5.45 -2.88 -1.41
N PRO A 32 -6.04 -2.50 -2.56
CA PRO A 32 -6.41 -3.48 -3.56
C PRO A 32 -5.16 -4.03 -4.26
N SER A 33 -5.12 -5.35 -4.40
CA SER A 33 -4.12 -6.06 -5.21
C SER A 33 -4.56 -6.15 -6.67
N SER A 34 -3.62 -6.44 -7.57
CA SER A 34 -3.91 -6.49 -9.01
C SER A 34 -4.88 -7.61 -9.40
N VAL A 35 -4.85 -8.75 -8.71
CA VAL A 35 -5.60 -9.96 -9.10
C VAL A 35 -7.13 -9.77 -9.00
N PRO A 36 -7.70 -9.31 -7.87
CA PRO A 36 -9.14 -9.03 -7.81
C PRO A 36 -9.61 -8.00 -8.83
N ILE A 37 -8.81 -6.99 -9.13
CA ILE A 37 -9.13 -5.99 -10.16
C ILE A 37 -9.19 -6.67 -11.54
N ILE A 38 -8.18 -7.47 -11.90
CA ILE A 38 -8.16 -8.24 -13.16
C ILE A 38 -9.42 -9.11 -13.27
N LEU A 39 -9.75 -9.89 -12.23
CA LEU A 39 -10.92 -10.78 -12.22
C LEU A 39 -12.24 -10.02 -12.36
N THR A 40 -12.37 -8.88 -11.67
CA THR A 40 -13.56 -8.03 -11.78
C THR A 40 -13.71 -7.48 -13.19
N LEU A 41 -12.63 -6.92 -13.76
CA LEU A 41 -12.64 -6.36 -15.12
C LEU A 41 -12.88 -7.45 -16.17
N THR A 42 -12.28 -8.62 -16.04
CA THR A 42 -12.56 -9.77 -16.91
C THR A 42 -14.04 -10.14 -16.89
N THR A 43 -14.62 -10.23 -15.68
CA THR A 43 -16.05 -10.54 -15.50
C THR A 43 -16.93 -9.48 -16.17
N LEU A 44 -16.62 -8.19 -15.98
CA LEU A 44 -17.35 -7.08 -16.58
C LEU A 44 -17.21 -7.04 -18.11
N LEU A 45 -16.03 -7.32 -18.66
CA LEU A 45 -15.80 -7.35 -20.11
C LEU A 45 -16.56 -8.49 -20.78
N VAL A 46 -16.59 -9.68 -20.16
CA VAL A 46 -17.39 -10.81 -20.66
C VAL A 46 -18.88 -10.48 -20.55
N TYR A 47 -19.32 -9.98 -19.39
CA TYR A 47 -20.73 -9.68 -19.15
C TYR A 47 -21.23 -8.52 -20.02
N GLY A 48 -20.43 -7.47 -20.24
CA GLY A 48 -20.81 -6.29 -21.02
C GLY A 48 -21.27 -6.64 -22.44
N ARG A 49 -20.66 -7.65 -23.06
CA ARG A 49 -21.04 -8.15 -24.39
C ARG A 49 -22.41 -8.84 -24.41
N ILE A 50 -22.84 -9.41 -23.28
CA ILE A 50 -24.15 -10.05 -23.10
C ILE A 50 -25.18 -9.01 -22.63
N LEU A 51 -24.78 -8.15 -21.70
CA LEU A 51 -25.62 -7.20 -20.99
C LEU A 51 -26.11 -6.06 -21.89
N PHE A 52 -25.22 -5.39 -22.63
CA PHE A 52 -25.58 -4.16 -23.34
C PHE A 52 -26.46 -4.33 -24.59
N PRO A 53 -26.41 -5.48 -25.31
CA PRO A 53 -27.37 -5.76 -26.38
C PRO A 53 -28.75 -6.23 -25.89
N ALA A 54 -28.89 -6.62 -24.62
CA ALA A 54 -30.13 -7.20 -24.10
C ALA A 54 -31.26 -6.16 -23.98
N GLU A 55 -32.51 -6.59 -24.14
CA GLU A 55 -33.70 -5.73 -24.01
C GLU A 55 -33.79 -5.05 -22.63
N ASN A 56 -33.39 -5.77 -21.58
CA ASN A 56 -33.39 -5.29 -20.20
C ASN A 56 -32.03 -4.69 -19.75
N ALA A 57 -31.20 -4.23 -20.69
CA ALA A 57 -29.84 -3.75 -20.41
C ALA A 57 -29.80 -2.67 -19.33
N SER A 58 -30.70 -1.68 -19.36
CA SER A 58 -30.73 -0.56 -18.40
C SER A 58 -30.99 -1.04 -16.98
N LYS A 59 -32.03 -1.88 -16.78
CA LYS A 59 -32.37 -2.47 -15.48
C LYS A 59 -31.21 -3.28 -14.92
N ASN A 60 -30.65 -4.18 -15.72
CA ASN A 60 -29.57 -5.06 -15.28
C ASN A 60 -28.26 -4.28 -15.02
N THR A 61 -28.00 -3.22 -15.79
CA THR A 61 -26.87 -2.31 -15.54
C THR A 61 -27.05 -1.56 -14.22
N GLY A 62 -28.28 -1.11 -13.91
CA GLY A 62 -28.61 -0.49 -12.62
C GLY A 62 -28.39 -1.43 -11.44
N ILE A 63 -28.87 -2.68 -11.54
CA ILE A 63 -28.66 -3.71 -10.50
C ILE A 63 -27.17 -4.01 -10.31
N LEU A 64 -26.43 -4.20 -11.42
CA LEU A 64 -24.98 -4.40 -11.38
C LEU A 64 -24.27 -3.25 -10.68
N THR A 65 -24.59 -2.01 -11.05
CA THR A 65 -24.01 -0.80 -10.43
C THR A 65 -24.26 -0.76 -8.93
N ILE A 66 -25.50 -0.99 -8.49
CA ILE A 66 -25.87 -1.00 -7.07
C ILE A 66 -25.14 -2.13 -6.33
N SER A 67 -25.05 -3.33 -6.92
CA SER A 67 -24.36 -4.46 -6.31
C SER A 67 -22.86 -4.24 -6.13
N MET A 68 -22.21 -3.59 -7.10
CA MET A 68 -20.78 -3.22 -7.02
C MET A 68 -20.57 -2.08 -6.01
N ALA A 69 -21.46 -1.09 -6.00
CA ALA A 69 -21.41 0.01 -5.04
C ALA A 69 -21.56 -0.50 -3.60
N MET A 70 -22.49 -1.44 -3.37
CA MET A 70 -22.68 -2.07 -2.07
C MET A 70 -21.45 -2.89 -1.65
N ALA A 71 -20.88 -3.67 -2.57
CA ALA A 71 -19.64 -4.41 -2.30
C ALA A 71 -18.47 -3.48 -1.94
N GLY A 72 -18.31 -2.37 -2.67
CA GLY A 72 -17.28 -1.35 -2.39
C GLY A 72 -17.50 -0.57 -1.10
N ALA A 73 -18.76 -0.37 -0.70
CA ALA A 73 -19.08 0.21 0.59
C ALA A 73 -18.77 -0.77 1.73
N LEU A 74 -19.12 -2.04 1.56
CA LEU A 74 -18.82 -3.08 2.56
C LEU A 74 -17.31 -3.29 2.74
N SER A 75 -16.53 -3.29 1.66
CA SER A 75 -15.07 -3.48 1.72
C SER A 75 -14.34 -2.35 2.46
N ARG A 76 -14.97 -1.17 2.56
CA ARG A 76 -14.42 0.03 3.22
C ARG A 76 -15.23 0.47 4.44
N LEU A 77 -16.13 -0.40 4.92
CA LEU A 77 -17.04 -0.04 6.00
C LEU A 77 -16.26 0.31 7.26
N SER A 78 -15.36 -0.59 7.70
CA SER A 78 -14.55 -0.42 8.92
C SER A 78 -13.84 0.94 8.99
N PRO A 79 -12.99 1.35 8.01
CA PRO A 79 -12.32 2.65 8.09
C PRO A 79 -13.26 3.86 7.94
N SER A 80 -14.50 3.66 7.48
CA SER A 80 -15.45 4.75 7.27
C SER A 80 -16.31 5.03 8.50
N LEU A 81 -16.51 4.06 9.40
CA LEU A 81 -17.35 4.24 10.59
C LEU A 81 -16.87 5.40 11.46
N ASP A 82 -15.55 5.59 11.55
CA ASP A 82 -14.90 6.60 12.39
C ASP A 82 -14.45 7.85 11.61
N ALA A 83 -14.70 7.91 10.30
CA ALA A 83 -14.21 8.99 9.44
C ALA A 83 -14.96 10.32 9.59
N LEU A 84 -16.23 10.28 10.01
CA LEU A 84 -17.07 11.46 10.23
C LEU A 84 -17.73 11.41 11.61
N SER A 85 -18.21 12.56 12.08
CA SER A 85 -18.91 12.68 13.35
C SER A 85 -20.20 11.87 13.45
N THR A 86 -20.77 11.42 12.33
CA THR A 86 -21.98 10.59 12.31
C THR A 86 -21.78 9.37 11.41
N THR A 87 -21.83 8.18 12.02
CA THR A 87 -21.63 6.90 11.35
C THR A 87 -22.57 6.71 10.15
N GLY A 88 -23.84 7.11 10.30
CA GLY A 88 -24.83 7.03 9.21
C GLY A 88 -24.45 7.86 7.98
N ALA A 89 -23.95 9.09 8.18
CA ALA A 89 -23.51 9.92 7.07
C ALA A 89 -22.28 9.33 6.37
N SER A 90 -21.34 8.74 7.13
CA SER A 90 -20.18 8.04 6.56
C SER A 90 -20.59 6.90 5.64
N VAL A 91 -21.52 6.05 6.07
CA VAL A 91 -22.00 4.91 5.27
C VAL A 91 -22.69 5.40 3.99
N VAL A 92 -23.53 6.44 4.09
CA VAL A 92 -24.21 7.02 2.91
C VAL A 92 -23.20 7.62 1.94
N ILE A 93 -22.26 8.43 2.41
CA ILE A 93 -21.22 9.05 1.57
C ILE A 93 -20.35 7.97 0.92
N LEU A 94 -19.97 6.94 1.67
CA LEU A 94 -19.19 5.82 1.17
C LEU A 94 -19.93 5.07 0.06
N PHE A 95 -21.22 4.79 0.25
CA PHE A 95 -22.06 4.18 -0.78
C PHE A 95 -22.16 5.05 -2.03
N LEU A 96 -22.36 6.36 -1.87
CA LEU A 96 -22.42 7.32 -2.99
C LEU A 96 -21.09 7.39 -3.76
N LEU A 97 -19.96 7.45 -3.07
CA LEU A 97 -18.62 7.42 -3.70
C LEU A 97 -18.38 6.09 -4.43
N SER A 98 -18.78 4.98 -3.83
CA SER A 98 -18.70 3.65 -4.44
C SER A 98 -19.62 3.53 -5.66
N MET A 99 -20.79 4.18 -5.62
CA MET A 99 -21.73 4.26 -6.74
C MET A 99 -21.15 5.08 -7.90
N VAL A 100 -20.57 6.26 -7.63
CA VAL A 100 -19.93 7.09 -8.67
C VAL A 100 -18.79 6.34 -9.35
N THR A 101 -17.89 5.72 -8.59
CA THR A 101 -16.76 4.95 -9.16
C THR A 101 -17.24 3.72 -9.94
N SER A 102 -18.30 3.06 -9.49
CA SER A 102 -18.94 1.94 -10.22
C SER A 102 -19.57 2.40 -11.54
N ILE A 103 -20.26 3.55 -11.56
CA ILE A 103 -20.83 4.15 -12.78
C ILE A 103 -19.73 4.46 -13.79
N LEU A 104 -18.62 5.07 -13.35
CA LEU A 104 -17.49 5.39 -14.22
C LEU A 104 -16.87 4.13 -14.83
N THR A 105 -16.69 3.08 -14.01
CA THR A 105 -16.18 1.77 -14.43
C THR A 105 -17.08 1.14 -15.49
N ILE A 106 -18.39 1.05 -15.23
CA ILE A 106 -19.37 0.48 -16.16
C ILE A 106 -19.46 1.32 -17.44
N SER A 107 -19.34 2.65 -17.35
CA SER A 107 -19.33 3.54 -18.50
C SER A 107 -18.15 3.27 -19.43
N VAL A 108 -16.95 3.01 -18.88
CA VAL A 108 -15.78 2.63 -19.69
C VAL A 108 -15.97 1.27 -20.36
N VAL A 109 -16.52 0.28 -19.65
CA VAL A 109 -16.83 -1.04 -20.23
C VAL A 109 -17.89 -0.93 -21.34
N TYR A 110 -18.89 -0.05 -21.17
CA TYR A 110 -19.87 0.27 -22.19
C TYR A 110 -19.25 0.93 -23.42
N LEU A 111 -18.39 1.94 -23.22
CA LEU A 111 -17.68 2.61 -24.30
C LEU A 111 -16.80 1.65 -25.08
N ASP A 112 -16.05 0.78 -24.40
CA ASP A 112 -15.28 -0.28 -25.04
C ASP A 112 -16.17 -1.18 -25.89
N THR A 113 -17.24 -1.75 -25.32
CA THR A 113 -18.15 -2.65 -26.03
C THR A 113 -18.76 -2.01 -27.28
N ARG A 114 -19.04 -0.70 -27.24
CA ARG A 114 -19.62 0.04 -28.38
C ARG A 114 -18.60 0.45 -29.43
N LEU A 115 -17.41 0.88 -29.02
CA LEU A 115 -16.42 1.49 -29.91
C LEU A 115 -15.36 0.50 -30.40
N CYS A 116 -15.08 -0.58 -29.68
CA CYS A 116 -14.07 -1.57 -30.09
C CYS A 116 -14.38 -2.14 -31.48
N THR A 117 -15.65 -2.39 -31.78
CA THR A 117 -16.12 -2.91 -33.08
C THR A 117 -15.86 -1.96 -34.26
N ARG A 118 -15.59 -0.67 -34.01
CA ARG A 118 -15.29 0.32 -35.06
C ARG A 118 -13.84 0.29 -35.51
N PHE A 119 -12.93 -0.31 -34.74
CA PHE A 119 -11.53 -0.44 -35.14
C PHE A 119 -11.36 -1.58 -36.12
N THR A 120 -10.61 -1.34 -37.20
CA THR A 120 -10.37 -2.35 -38.25
C THR A 120 -9.25 -3.33 -37.90
N GLY A 121 -8.33 -2.94 -37.01
CA GLY A 121 -7.20 -3.77 -36.59
C GLY A 121 -7.45 -4.51 -35.28
N ALA A 122 -7.21 -5.83 -35.26
CA ALA A 122 -7.36 -6.66 -34.07
C ALA A 122 -6.49 -6.17 -32.88
N TRP A 123 -5.27 -5.70 -33.15
CA TRP A 123 -4.42 -5.10 -32.12
C TRP A 123 -5.05 -3.85 -31.48
N SER A 124 -5.61 -2.95 -32.29
CA SER A 124 -6.28 -1.75 -31.77
C SER A 124 -7.49 -2.13 -30.92
N GLN A 125 -8.27 -3.14 -31.33
CA GLN A 125 -9.40 -3.64 -30.54
C GLN A 125 -8.96 -4.17 -29.18
N LEU A 126 -7.87 -4.95 -29.12
CA LEU A 126 -7.36 -5.52 -27.87
C LEU A 126 -6.74 -4.47 -26.93
N THR A 127 -6.09 -3.44 -27.48
CA THR A 127 -5.40 -2.41 -26.68
C THR A 127 -6.27 -1.19 -26.35
N PHE A 128 -7.46 -1.08 -26.94
CA PHE A 128 -8.38 0.04 -26.70
C PHE A 128 -8.90 0.10 -25.26
N PHE A 129 -9.38 -1.02 -24.71
CA PHE A 129 -9.85 -1.05 -23.32
C PHE A 129 -8.75 -0.67 -22.31
N PRO A 130 -7.52 -1.22 -22.37
CA PRO A 130 -6.42 -0.79 -21.52
C PRO A 130 -6.13 0.70 -21.60
N ALA A 131 -6.22 1.30 -22.79
CA ALA A 131 -6.04 2.74 -22.97
C ALA A 131 -7.16 3.56 -22.33
N LEU A 132 -8.42 3.16 -22.50
CA LEU A 132 -9.56 3.79 -21.85
C LEU A 132 -9.47 3.71 -20.32
N TRP A 133 -9.15 2.52 -19.80
CA TRP A 133 -9.03 2.27 -18.36
C TRP A 133 -7.94 3.15 -17.72
N THR A 134 -6.76 3.14 -18.34
CA THR A 134 -5.62 3.94 -17.88
C THR A 134 -5.95 5.43 -17.92
N THR A 135 -6.58 5.89 -19.00
CA THR A 135 -6.98 7.30 -19.15
C THR A 135 -8.00 7.70 -18.09
N LEU A 136 -9.00 6.85 -17.81
CA LEU A 136 -10.02 7.12 -16.80
C LEU A 136 -9.39 7.36 -15.43
N TRP A 137 -8.60 6.41 -14.93
CA TRP A 137 -8.07 6.49 -13.56
C TRP A 137 -6.98 7.53 -13.40
N PHE A 138 -6.20 7.74 -14.47
CA PHE A 138 -5.33 8.89 -14.55
C PHE A 138 -6.13 10.19 -14.44
N SER A 139 -7.16 10.42 -15.26
CA SER A 139 -7.97 11.66 -15.17
C SER A 139 -8.64 11.82 -13.80
N ILE A 140 -9.15 10.74 -13.22
CA ILE A 140 -9.74 10.76 -11.88
C ILE A 140 -8.70 11.19 -10.84
N SER A 141 -7.43 10.81 -10.97
CA SER A 141 -6.41 11.20 -10.01
C SER A 141 -6.14 12.71 -9.94
N PHE A 142 -6.46 13.46 -10.99
CA PHE A 142 -6.37 14.94 -11.02
C PHE A 142 -7.64 15.64 -10.53
N VAL A 143 -8.80 15.00 -10.72
CA VAL A 143 -10.10 15.60 -10.41
C VAL A 143 -10.56 15.23 -9.01
N SER A 144 -10.15 14.05 -8.52
CA SER A 144 -10.53 13.54 -7.21
C SER A 144 -9.73 14.24 -6.12
N PRO A 145 -10.38 14.79 -5.10
CA PRO A 145 -9.68 15.44 -4.00
C PRO A 145 -9.00 14.44 -3.04
N VAL A 146 -9.26 13.14 -3.21
CA VAL A 146 -8.53 12.04 -2.52
C VAL A 146 -7.54 11.33 -3.47
N GLY A 147 -7.28 11.94 -4.63
CA GLY A 147 -6.38 11.43 -5.66
C GLY A 147 -6.71 9.99 -6.04
N ARG A 148 -5.72 9.10 -5.91
CA ARG A 148 -5.81 7.68 -6.30
C ARG A 148 -6.38 6.75 -5.22
N LEU A 149 -6.69 7.22 -4.01
CA LEU A 149 -7.23 6.33 -2.96
C LEU A 149 -8.59 5.71 -3.31
N SER A 150 -9.40 6.43 -4.09
CA SER A 150 -10.68 5.95 -4.58
C SER A 150 -10.59 5.25 -5.94
N ALA A 151 -9.40 5.16 -6.52
CA ALA A 151 -9.21 4.60 -7.85
C ALA A 151 -9.26 3.06 -7.83
N TRP A 152 -9.77 2.46 -8.91
CA TRP A 152 -9.65 1.01 -9.12
C TRP A 152 -8.26 0.67 -9.70
N SER A 153 -7.24 1.04 -8.94
CA SER A 153 -5.83 0.85 -9.31
C SER A 153 -5.15 0.04 -8.22
N SER A 154 -4.23 -0.84 -8.62
CA SER A 154 -3.49 -1.67 -7.67
C SER A 154 -2.55 -0.82 -6.83
N SER A 155 -2.65 -0.97 -5.51
CA SER A 155 -1.88 -0.20 -4.53
C SER A 155 -0.57 -0.89 -4.12
N GLU A 156 -0.48 -2.22 -4.23
CA GLU A 156 0.66 -3.01 -3.70
C GLU A 156 1.97 -2.92 -4.51
N GLY A 157 2.08 -1.95 -5.43
CA GLY A 157 3.28 -1.66 -6.23
C GLY A 157 3.55 -2.66 -7.35
N GLY A 158 2.56 -2.88 -8.22
CA GLY A 158 2.69 -3.53 -9.54
C GLY A 158 3.11 -5.01 -9.58
N GLY A 159 3.51 -5.62 -8.47
CA GLY A 159 4.02 -7.00 -8.43
C GLY A 159 5.21 -7.20 -9.39
N PHE A 160 5.08 -8.14 -10.32
CA PHE A 160 6.06 -8.37 -11.39
C PHE A 160 6.25 -7.19 -12.36
N TYR A 161 5.38 -6.18 -12.28
CA TYR A 161 5.43 -4.98 -13.11
C TYR A 161 5.86 -3.73 -12.33
N GLY A 162 6.27 -3.87 -11.05
CA GLY A 162 6.71 -2.73 -10.24
C GLY A 162 7.89 -1.96 -10.84
N TRP A 163 8.71 -2.62 -11.66
CA TRP A 163 9.81 -1.99 -12.39
C TRP A 163 9.36 -0.91 -13.40
N LEU A 164 8.07 -0.88 -13.78
CA LEU A 164 7.51 0.14 -14.66
C LEU A 164 7.28 1.49 -13.95
N ALA A 165 7.21 1.52 -12.62
CA ALA A 165 6.87 2.73 -11.87
C ALA A 165 7.80 3.93 -12.18
N PRO A 166 9.14 3.79 -12.24
CA PRO A 166 10.04 4.88 -12.66
C PRO A 166 9.82 5.39 -14.09
N TYR A 167 9.17 4.62 -14.96
CA TYR A 167 9.04 4.92 -16.39
C TYR A 167 7.67 5.46 -16.77
N LEU A 168 6.61 4.78 -16.30
CA LEU A 168 5.23 5.04 -16.69
C LEU A 168 4.37 5.52 -15.53
N GLY A 169 4.90 5.51 -14.31
CA GLY A 169 4.14 5.81 -13.11
C GLY A 169 2.98 4.83 -12.89
N PRO A 170 1.89 5.27 -12.25
CA PRO A 170 0.73 4.42 -11.99
C PRO A 170 0.01 3.98 -13.26
N ALA A 171 0.09 4.79 -14.32
CA ALA A 171 -0.55 4.51 -15.60
C ALA A 171 -0.06 3.19 -16.22
N GLY A 172 1.21 2.85 -16.02
CA GLY A 172 1.75 1.57 -16.46
C GLY A 172 1.08 0.37 -15.78
N ASN A 173 0.83 0.46 -14.47
CA ASN A 173 0.16 -0.60 -13.71
C ASN A 173 -1.31 -0.74 -14.12
N ASP A 174 -2.04 0.39 -14.27
CA ASP A 174 -3.42 0.40 -14.74
C ASP A 174 -3.56 -0.27 -16.12
N TRP A 175 -2.63 0.05 -17.03
CA TRP A 175 -2.61 -0.51 -18.37
C TRP A 175 -2.40 -2.02 -18.33
N VAL A 176 -1.43 -2.51 -17.55
CA VAL A 176 -1.13 -3.94 -17.43
C VAL A 176 -2.31 -4.71 -16.83
N VAL A 177 -2.92 -4.19 -15.76
CA VAL A 177 -4.11 -4.79 -15.13
C VAL A 177 -5.25 -4.92 -16.13
N ALA A 178 -5.55 -3.86 -16.88
CA ALA A 178 -6.59 -3.90 -17.89
C ALA A 178 -6.23 -4.81 -19.09
N ALA A 179 -4.96 -4.86 -19.49
CA ALA A 179 -4.49 -5.73 -20.57
C ALA A 179 -4.64 -7.22 -20.21
N TRP A 180 -4.28 -7.60 -18.98
CA TRP A 180 -4.56 -8.95 -18.48
C TRP A 180 -6.06 -9.26 -18.45
N ALA A 181 -6.88 -8.29 -18.02
CA ALA A 181 -8.32 -8.46 -18.00
C ALA A 181 -8.89 -8.73 -19.40
N VAL A 182 -8.39 -8.02 -20.43
CA VAL A 182 -8.73 -8.28 -21.84
C VAL A 182 -8.32 -9.69 -22.23
N VAL A 183 -7.07 -10.09 -21.98
CA VAL A 183 -6.57 -11.42 -22.36
C VAL A 183 -7.46 -12.54 -21.79
N PHE A 184 -7.76 -12.49 -20.49
CA PHE A 184 -8.66 -13.47 -19.87
C PHE A 184 -10.09 -13.39 -20.40
N SER A 185 -10.62 -12.19 -20.64
CA SER A 185 -11.97 -12.04 -21.21
C SER A 185 -12.09 -12.65 -22.61
N GLN A 186 -11.03 -12.54 -23.42
CA GLN A 186 -11.00 -13.13 -24.76
C GLN A 186 -10.85 -14.66 -24.67
N ALA A 187 -9.97 -15.17 -23.80
CA ALA A 187 -9.81 -16.61 -23.58
C ALA A 187 -11.12 -17.28 -23.09
N ILE A 188 -11.84 -16.63 -22.16
CA ILE A 188 -13.15 -17.09 -21.70
C ILE A 188 -14.18 -17.00 -22.84
N GLY A 189 -14.16 -15.93 -23.63
CA GLY A 189 -15.05 -15.75 -24.78
C GLY A 189 -14.86 -16.84 -25.85
N THR A 190 -13.61 -17.18 -26.18
CA THR A 190 -13.31 -18.26 -27.13
C THR A 190 -13.70 -19.64 -26.58
N TRP A 191 -13.41 -19.88 -25.29
CA TRP A 191 -13.84 -21.12 -24.62
C TRP A 191 -15.37 -21.27 -24.61
N LEU A 192 -16.09 -20.16 -24.44
CA LEU A 192 -17.55 -20.13 -24.40
C LEU A 192 -18.19 -20.44 -25.75
N ILE A 193 -17.74 -19.77 -26.81
CA ILE A 193 -18.31 -19.91 -28.16
C ILE A 193 -18.03 -21.32 -28.72
N GLY A 194 -16.94 -21.95 -28.29
CA GLY A 194 -16.59 -23.33 -28.66
C GLY A 194 -16.04 -23.43 -30.09
N ASP A 195 -15.11 -24.37 -30.32
CA ASP A 195 -14.47 -24.57 -31.64
C ASP A 195 -15.37 -25.26 -32.68
N LYS A 196 -16.67 -25.40 -32.41
CA LYS A 196 -17.57 -26.32 -33.14
C LYS A 196 -18.80 -25.63 -33.70
N GLU A 197 -18.59 -24.64 -34.56
CA GLU A 197 -19.54 -24.45 -35.66
C GLU A 197 -19.00 -25.22 -36.87
N GLU A 198 -19.25 -26.53 -36.90
CA GLU A 198 -19.35 -27.18 -38.21
C GLU A 198 -20.45 -26.43 -38.96
N PRO A 199 -20.16 -25.86 -40.15
CA PRO A 199 -21.16 -25.09 -40.88
C PRO A 199 -22.33 -26.02 -41.19
N LEU A 200 -23.44 -25.86 -40.45
CA LEU A 200 -24.63 -26.71 -40.55
C LEU A 200 -25.32 -26.63 -41.92
N ILE A 201 -24.81 -25.76 -42.80
CA ILE A 201 -25.27 -25.57 -44.16
C ILE A 201 -24.06 -25.62 -45.09
N ALA A 202 -23.78 -26.81 -45.64
CA ALA A 202 -22.84 -27.00 -46.73
C ALA A 202 -23.41 -26.39 -48.03
N HIS A 203 -23.36 -25.06 -48.16
CA HIS A 203 -23.66 -24.40 -49.42
C HIS A 203 -22.39 -24.21 -50.24
N THR A 204 -22.36 -24.89 -51.38
CA THR A 204 -21.38 -24.95 -52.47
C THR A 204 -21.13 -23.60 -53.19
N ALA A 205 -21.19 -22.47 -52.49
CA ALA A 205 -20.80 -21.19 -53.05
C ALA A 205 -19.27 -21.00 -52.91
N PRO A 206 -18.54 -20.63 -53.97
CA PRO A 206 -17.10 -20.43 -53.91
C PRO A 206 -16.79 -19.28 -52.94
N ALA A 207 -16.27 -19.65 -51.78
CA ALA A 207 -15.95 -18.77 -50.67
C ALA A 207 -14.71 -17.90 -50.97
N ALA A 208 -14.89 -16.90 -51.83
CA ALA A 208 -13.92 -15.82 -51.98
C ALA A 208 -14.07 -14.82 -50.82
N GLY A 209 -13.46 -15.11 -49.66
CA GLY A 209 -13.21 -14.06 -48.66
C GLY A 209 -13.44 -14.37 -47.17
N GLN A 210 -13.12 -15.57 -46.66
CA GLN A 210 -12.99 -15.78 -45.21
C GLN A 210 -11.52 -15.78 -44.72
N PRO A 211 -10.87 -14.60 -44.49
CA PRO A 211 -9.61 -14.53 -43.75
C PRO A 211 -9.71 -13.86 -42.36
N ARG A 212 -10.90 -13.62 -41.80
CA ARG A 212 -11.01 -12.77 -40.60
C ARG A 212 -10.71 -13.46 -39.26
N HIS A 213 -10.92 -14.76 -39.13
CA HIS A 213 -10.79 -15.42 -37.81
C HIS A 213 -9.33 -15.64 -37.35
N LEU A 214 -8.40 -15.90 -38.28
CA LEU A 214 -6.99 -16.19 -37.96
C LEU A 214 -6.24 -14.99 -37.36
N SER A 215 -6.63 -13.76 -37.69
CA SER A 215 -5.93 -12.53 -37.27
C SER A 215 -6.12 -12.18 -35.78
N HIS A 216 -7.25 -12.59 -35.19
CA HIS A 216 -7.55 -12.26 -33.80
C HIS A 216 -6.74 -13.11 -32.82
N SER A 217 -6.60 -14.42 -33.10
CA SER A 217 -5.81 -15.34 -32.26
C SER A 217 -4.34 -14.96 -32.19
N SER A 218 -3.73 -14.54 -33.31
CA SER A 218 -2.33 -14.12 -33.33
C SER A 218 -2.09 -12.83 -32.52
N SER A 219 -3.03 -11.89 -32.58
CA SER A 219 -2.93 -10.62 -31.83
C SER A 219 -3.10 -10.83 -30.32
N LEU A 220 -3.97 -11.76 -29.92
CA LEU A 220 -4.16 -12.15 -28.52
C LEU A 220 -2.90 -12.83 -27.96
N LEU A 221 -2.33 -13.78 -28.71
CA LEU A 221 -1.08 -14.45 -28.34
C LEU A 221 0.08 -13.46 -28.24
N LEU A 222 0.15 -12.48 -29.15
CA LEU A 222 1.13 -11.40 -29.10
C LEU A 222 0.98 -10.56 -27.83
N LEU A 223 -0.23 -10.15 -27.46
CA LEU A 223 -0.47 -9.38 -26.24
C LEU A 223 -0.11 -10.20 -24.98
N PHE A 224 -0.53 -11.47 -24.92
CA PHE A 224 -0.15 -12.38 -23.82
C PHE A 224 1.37 -12.54 -23.71
N SER A 225 2.06 -12.76 -24.84
CA SER A 225 3.52 -12.88 -24.90
C SER A 225 4.20 -11.57 -24.46
N MET A 226 3.68 -10.42 -24.89
CA MET A 226 4.17 -9.11 -24.47
C MET A 226 4.03 -8.92 -22.96
N LEU A 227 2.89 -9.27 -22.37
CA LEU A 227 2.67 -9.15 -20.92
C LEU A 227 3.60 -10.07 -20.12
N HIS A 228 3.87 -11.28 -20.58
CA HIS A 228 4.87 -12.16 -19.96
C HIS A 228 6.28 -11.61 -20.10
N THR A 229 6.63 -11.12 -21.29
CA THR A 229 7.95 -10.52 -21.55
C THR A 229 8.17 -9.30 -20.69
N LEU A 230 7.14 -8.48 -20.48
CA LEU A 230 7.17 -7.34 -19.57
C LEU A 230 7.28 -7.75 -18.10
N ALA A 231 6.92 -8.98 -17.73
CA ALA A 231 7.12 -9.48 -16.36
C ALA A 231 8.56 -9.97 -16.13
N LEU A 232 9.27 -10.43 -17.18
CA LEU A 232 10.63 -10.99 -17.07
C LEU A 232 11.65 -10.08 -16.38
N PRO A 233 11.67 -8.74 -16.61
CA PRO A 233 12.62 -7.87 -15.92
C PRO A 233 12.56 -7.96 -14.40
N SER A 234 11.40 -8.26 -13.81
CA SER A 234 11.30 -8.41 -12.34
C SER A 234 12.06 -9.62 -11.78
N LEU A 235 12.38 -10.61 -12.64
CA LEU A 235 13.19 -11.77 -12.26
C LEU A 235 14.69 -11.45 -12.28
N VAL A 236 15.10 -10.40 -13.00
CA VAL A 236 16.50 -10.00 -13.17
C VAL A 236 16.83 -8.76 -12.34
N PHE A 237 15.91 -7.79 -12.29
CA PHE A 237 16.02 -6.60 -11.47
C PHE A 237 15.62 -6.91 -10.04
N ASN A 238 16.65 -7.21 -9.25
CA ASN A 238 16.54 -7.31 -7.81
C ASN A 238 16.17 -5.94 -7.22
N ASN A 239 14.90 -5.78 -6.84
CA ASN A 239 14.43 -4.63 -6.07
C ASN A 239 14.76 -4.79 -4.57
N PHE A 240 15.95 -5.27 -4.25
CA PHE A 240 16.38 -5.38 -2.86
C PHE A 240 16.86 -4.01 -2.35
N PRO A 241 16.69 -3.73 -1.05
CA PRO A 241 17.30 -2.57 -0.43
C PRO A 241 18.79 -2.49 -0.71
N THR A 242 19.29 -1.28 -0.94
CA THR A 242 20.73 -1.04 -1.03
C THR A 242 21.38 -1.44 0.30
N PRO A 243 22.44 -2.26 0.30
CA PRO A 243 23.09 -2.69 1.54
C PRO A 243 23.64 -1.48 2.30
N VAL A 244 23.69 -1.58 3.62
CA VAL A 244 24.13 -0.49 4.52
C VAL A 244 25.67 -0.38 4.59
N ILE A 245 26.39 -1.30 3.94
CA ILE A 245 27.84 -1.47 4.10
C ILE A 245 28.60 -0.55 3.10
N PRO A 246 29.50 0.33 3.58
CA PRO A 246 30.40 1.13 2.74
C PRO A 246 31.35 0.26 1.89
N PRO A 247 32.03 0.79 0.84
CA PRO A 247 32.20 2.21 0.51
C PRO A 247 31.18 2.77 -0.48
N ALA A 248 30.54 1.92 -1.28
CA ALA A 248 29.62 2.32 -2.36
C ALA A 248 28.24 2.78 -1.87
N THR A 249 28.01 2.77 -0.56
CA THR A 249 26.75 3.13 0.06
C THR A 249 27.00 4.05 1.26
N THR A 250 26.04 4.92 1.53
CA THR A 250 26.02 5.86 2.64
C THR A 250 25.00 5.34 3.65
N PRO A 251 25.43 4.74 4.77
CA PRO A 251 24.54 4.38 5.86
C PRO A 251 23.88 5.64 6.43
N LEU A 252 22.56 5.70 6.38
CA LEU A 252 21.76 6.76 6.99
C LEU A 252 20.78 6.14 7.99
N SER A 253 20.96 6.44 9.28
CA SER A 253 19.97 6.07 10.29
C SER A 253 18.84 7.08 10.34
N VAL A 254 17.61 6.60 10.16
CA VAL A 254 16.37 7.37 10.19
C VAL A 254 15.49 6.89 11.32
N GLY A 255 14.67 7.76 11.91
CA GLY A 255 13.75 7.38 12.97
C GLY A 255 12.45 8.16 12.95
N CYS A 256 11.40 7.53 13.46
CA CYS A 256 10.09 8.13 13.67
C CYS A 256 9.88 8.29 15.18
N VAL A 257 9.52 9.51 15.60
CA VAL A 257 9.39 9.89 17.01
C VAL A 257 7.91 9.81 17.38
N LEU A 258 7.54 8.77 18.13
CA LEU A 258 6.16 8.50 18.54
C LEU A 258 6.14 8.29 20.07
N PRO A 259 6.04 9.39 20.86
CA PRO A 259 5.97 9.32 22.31
C PRO A 259 4.86 8.37 22.76
N ALA A 260 5.21 7.33 23.52
CA ALA A 260 4.27 6.30 23.93
C ALA A 260 3.52 6.69 25.21
N TYR A 261 2.21 6.38 25.27
CA TYR A 261 1.36 6.67 26.43
C TYR A 261 1.92 6.08 27.73
N GLN A 262 2.50 4.88 27.67
CA GLN A 262 3.05 4.17 28.83
C GLN A 262 4.08 5.02 29.59
N ARG A 263 4.83 5.86 28.87
CA ARG A 263 5.88 6.72 29.43
C ARG A 263 5.34 8.06 29.90
N TYR A 264 4.57 8.75 29.06
CA TYR A 264 4.18 10.14 29.28
C TYR A 264 2.82 10.31 29.99
N LYS A 265 2.02 9.24 30.09
CA LYS A 265 0.75 9.18 30.83
C LYS A 265 -0.34 10.15 30.33
N HIS A 266 -0.24 10.66 29.10
CA HIS A 266 -1.29 11.42 28.44
C HIS A 266 -1.36 11.10 26.94
N HIS A 267 -2.55 11.21 26.35
CA HIS A 267 -2.80 10.84 24.95
C HIS A 267 -2.32 11.88 23.92
N ASN A 268 -2.14 13.13 24.34
CA ASN A 268 -1.71 14.22 23.46
C ASN A 268 -0.29 14.66 23.85
N PRO A 269 0.76 14.16 23.17
CA PRO A 269 2.12 14.55 23.49
C PRO A 269 2.36 16.04 23.25
N THR A 270 3.06 16.68 24.18
CA THR A 270 3.47 18.08 24.11
C THR A 270 4.78 18.24 23.35
N LEU A 271 5.16 19.49 23.03
CA LEU A 271 6.47 19.81 22.45
C LEU A 271 7.62 19.23 23.29
N ASP A 272 7.52 19.28 24.61
CA ASP A 272 8.56 18.78 25.51
C ASP A 272 8.69 17.27 25.46
N ASP A 273 7.58 16.54 25.31
CA ASP A 273 7.60 15.08 25.19
C ASP A 273 8.28 14.65 23.89
N TYR A 274 7.95 15.31 22.77
CA TYR A 274 8.63 15.06 21.50
C TYR A 274 10.12 15.42 21.54
N VAL A 275 10.50 16.48 22.24
CA VAL A 275 11.92 16.83 22.44
C VAL A 275 12.63 15.79 23.31
N GLU A 276 12.03 15.37 24.42
CA GLU A 276 12.59 14.35 25.30
C GLU A 276 12.70 13.00 24.60
N GLU A 277 11.72 12.64 23.78
CA GLU A 277 11.72 11.42 22.99
C GLU A 277 12.80 11.48 21.89
N SER A 278 12.90 12.60 21.19
CA SER A 278 13.94 12.83 20.17
C SER A 278 15.34 12.69 20.74
N LYS A 279 15.61 13.23 21.95
CA LYS A 279 16.91 13.12 22.64
C LYS A 279 17.35 11.68 22.87
N LYS A 280 16.43 10.73 23.06
CA LYS A 280 16.77 9.31 23.23
C LYS A 280 17.32 8.72 21.94
N LEU A 281 16.80 9.19 20.81
CA LEU A 281 17.09 8.64 19.50
C LEU A 281 18.26 9.33 18.81
N THR A 282 18.69 10.51 19.23
CA THR A 282 19.76 11.29 18.54
C THR A 282 21.09 10.56 18.43
N SER A 283 21.39 9.66 19.38
CA SER A 283 22.59 8.82 19.35
C SER A 283 22.55 7.77 18.24
N SER A 284 21.35 7.35 17.85
CA SER A 284 21.10 6.22 16.93
C SER A 284 20.61 6.64 15.54
N ALA A 285 19.95 7.81 15.43
CA ALA A 285 19.37 8.31 14.19
C ALA A 285 19.94 9.67 13.79
N LYS A 286 20.31 9.83 12.52
CA LYS A 286 20.76 11.10 11.94
C LYS A 286 19.60 11.96 11.43
N VAL A 287 18.51 11.33 11.01
CA VAL A 287 17.28 12.03 10.62
C VAL A 287 16.14 11.50 11.47
N LEU A 288 15.44 12.41 12.15
CA LEU A 288 14.26 12.13 12.96
C LEU A 288 13.04 12.80 12.33
N LEU A 289 11.89 12.14 12.38
CA LEU A 289 10.63 12.69 11.88
C LEU A 289 9.55 12.59 12.95
N TRP A 290 8.86 13.70 13.18
CA TRP A 290 7.67 13.75 14.03
C TRP A 290 6.42 13.54 13.16
N PRO A 291 5.37 12.89 13.68
CA PRO A 291 4.14 12.63 12.93
C PRO A 291 3.37 13.92 12.64
N GLU A 292 2.38 13.82 11.74
CA GLU A 292 1.59 14.98 11.33
C GLU A 292 0.88 15.66 12.51
N GLY A 293 1.01 16.98 12.62
CA GLY A 293 0.36 17.75 13.67
C GLY A 293 0.88 17.41 15.08
N ALA A 294 2.14 16.94 15.19
CA ALA A 294 2.77 16.61 16.46
C ALA A 294 2.68 17.74 17.49
N VAL A 295 2.84 18.99 17.05
CA VAL A 295 2.75 20.17 17.92
C VAL A 295 1.86 21.25 17.31
N VAL A 296 1.20 22.05 18.14
CA VAL A 296 0.32 23.14 17.70
C VAL A 296 0.90 24.46 18.19
N PHE A 297 1.02 25.43 17.28
CA PHE A 297 1.46 26.79 17.57
C PHE A 297 0.32 27.78 17.31
N ASN A 298 0.03 28.64 18.26
CA ASN A 298 -1.06 29.62 18.15
C ASN A 298 -0.61 30.90 17.44
N THR A 299 0.70 31.12 17.33
CA THR A 299 1.28 32.27 16.64
C THR A 299 2.56 31.89 15.93
N GLU A 300 2.93 32.66 14.91
CA GLU A 300 4.22 32.52 14.23
C GLU A 300 5.40 32.69 15.19
N ALA A 301 5.29 33.59 16.17
CA ALA A 301 6.32 33.79 17.19
C ALA A 301 6.52 32.53 18.04
N GLU A 302 5.44 31.88 18.46
CA GLU A 302 5.47 30.62 19.20
C GLU A 302 6.10 29.49 18.37
N ARG A 303 5.79 29.43 17.06
CA ARG A 303 6.45 28.50 16.14
C ARG A 303 7.96 28.74 16.08
N VAL A 304 8.39 29.99 15.89
CA VAL A 304 9.82 30.34 15.81
C VAL A 304 10.54 29.98 17.11
N GLU A 305 9.94 30.27 18.27
CA GLU A 305 10.48 29.90 19.58
C GLU A 305 10.54 28.38 19.78
N GLY A 306 9.46 27.67 19.45
CA GLY A 306 9.37 26.22 19.54
C GLY A 306 10.42 25.52 18.68
N LEU A 307 10.58 25.95 17.42
CA LEU A 307 11.60 25.41 16.52
C LEU A 307 13.03 25.74 17.00
N ALA A 308 13.25 26.94 17.56
CA ALA A 308 14.53 27.29 18.17
C ALA A 308 14.84 26.43 19.40
N LYS A 309 13.83 26.08 20.20
CA LYS A 309 13.95 25.16 21.34
C LYS A 309 14.33 23.75 20.87
N VAL A 310 13.68 23.21 19.82
CA VAL A 310 14.06 21.91 19.24
C VAL A 310 15.51 21.93 18.78
N ARG A 311 15.91 22.94 18.02
CA ARG A 311 17.29 23.10 17.55
C ARG A 311 18.32 23.12 18.69
N LYS A 312 18.00 23.83 19.78
CA LYS A 312 18.90 23.95 20.93
C LYS A 312 19.03 22.64 21.71
N LEU A 313 17.94 21.89 21.84
CA LEU A 313 17.85 20.74 22.74
C LEU A 313 18.09 19.40 22.07
N VAL A 314 17.92 19.29 20.74
CA VAL A 314 18.13 18.06 19.97
C VAL A 314 19.38 18.23 19.11
N THR A 315 20.51 17.72 19.61
CA THR A 315 21.83 17.85 18.98
C THR A 315 22.20 16.58 18.20
N GLY A 316 22.99 16.72 17.14
CA GLY A 316 23.53 15.58 16.37
C GLY A 316 22.60 14.94 15.33
N SER A 317 21.32 15.34 15.28
CA SER A 317 20.34 14.87 14.30
C SER A 317 19.64 16.04 13.60
N VAL A 318 19.18 15.79 12.38
CA VAL A 318 18.25 16.66 11.66
C VAL A 318 16.83 16.21 11.99
N VAL A 319 15.95 17.12 12.36
CA VAL A 319 14.58 16.80 12.81
C VAL A 319 13.57 17.43 11.85
N GLY A 320 12.71 16.60 11.26
CA GLY A 320 11.48 17.04 10.61
C GLY A 320 10.39 17.23 11.64
N VAL A 321 10.16 18.48 12.06
CA VAL A 321 9.14 18.86 13.03
C VAL A 321 7.86 19.17 12.28
N SER A 322 6.86 18.30 12.36
CA SER A 322 5.52 18.62 11.85
C SER A 322 4.70 19.36 12.91
N PHE A 323 3.94 20.35 12.46
CA PHE A 323 3.18 21.24 13.32
C PHE A 323 1.90 21.72 12.67
N GLU A 324 0.94 22.16 13.48
CA GLU A 324 -0.15 23.05 13.06
C GLU A 324 0.16 24.46 13.53
N GLU A 325 -0.15 25.47 12.72
CA GLU A 325 -0.09 26.86 13.18
C GLU A 325 -1.35 27.64 12.82
N ALA A 326 -1.74 28.54 13.72
CA ALA A 326 -2.69 29.60 13.39
C ALA A 326 -1.95 30.76 12.73
N PHE A 327 -2.45 31.21 11.57
CA PHE A 327 -1.91 32.35 10.84
C PHE A 327 -3.00 33.39 10.57
N LYS A 328 -2.59 34.65 10.50
CA LYS A 328 -3.48 35.75 10.09
C LYS A 328 -3.57 35.73 8.57
N GLY A 329 -4.70 35.27 8.03
CA GLY A 329 -4.99 35.37 6.60
C GLY A 329 -5.30 36.81 6.17
N ASP A 330 -5.18 37.09 4.87
CA ASP A 330 -5.30 38.44 4.29
C ASP A 330 -6.71 39.06 4.35
N GLY A 331 -7.71 38.39 4.94
CA GLY A 331 -9.03 39.01 5.13
C GLY A 331 -10.14 38.14 5.72
N ARG A 332 -10.96 38.79 6.55
CA ARG A 332 -12.32 38.42 7.02
C ARG A 332 -12.53 37.19 7.91
N ARG A 333 -11.62 36.21 7.95
CA ARG A 333 -11.68 35.11 8.94
C ARG A 333 -10.71 35.36 10.08
N SER A 334 -11.23 35.44 11.31
CA SER A 334 -10.41 35.43 12.52
C SER A 334 -9.74 34.06 12.65
N SER A 335 -8.41 34.02 12.54
CA SER A 335 -7.52 32.83 12.63
C SER A 335 -7.84 31.67 11.67
N SER A 336 -7.11 31.59 10.56
CA SER A 336 -7.02 30.35 9.77
C SER A 336 -5.91 29.48 10.34
N LYS A 337 -6.07 28.15 10.34
CA LYS A 337 -5.00 27.21 10.68
C LYS A 337 -4.40 26.61 9.42
N ARG A 338 -3.15 26.13 9.49
CA ARG A 338 -2.50 25.34 8.44
C ARG A 338 -1.54 24.32 9.05
N THR A 339 -1.34 23.22 8.36
CA THR A 339 -0.39 22.15 8.76
C THR A 339 0.89 22.29 7.97
N GLY A 340 2.03 22.14 8.66
CA GLY A 340 3.35 22.23 8.05
C GLY A 340 4.35 21.25 8.63
N ILE A 341 5.52 21.24 8.02
CA ILE A 341 6.73 20.56 8.48
C ILE A 341 7.92 21.49 8.29
N ALA A 342 8.76 21.58 9.32
CA ALA A 342 10.02 22.29 9.28
C ALA A 342 11.18 21.31 9.47
N ILE A 343 12.20 21.39 8.61
CA ILE A 343 13.46 20.66 8.79
C ILE A 343 14.41 21.55 9.59
N VAL A 344 14.70 21.14 10.82
CA VAL A 344 15.56 21.88 11.74
C VAL A 344 16.80 21.06 12.11
N SER A 345 17.92 21.75 12.29
CA SER A 345 19.17 21.16 12.74
C SER A 345 19.99 22.19 13.51
N GLN A 346 20.85 21.72 14.41
CA GLN A 346 21.75 22.59 15.17
C GLN A 346 22.72 23.37 14.26
N ALA A 347 23.02 22.83 13.07
CA ALA A 347 23.94 23.42 12.11
C ALA A 347 23.41 24.71 11.46
N SER A 348 22.09 24.97 11.52
CA SER A 348 21.46 26.12 10.87
C SER A 348 20.71 27.03 11.86
N PRO A 349 20.93 28.36 11.85
CA PRO A 349 20.21 29.30 12.71
C PRO A 349 18.75 29.53 12.29
N GLU A 350 18.33 28.98 11.15
CA GLU A 350 16.95 29.01 10.66
C GLU A 350 16.53 27.61 10.18
N PRO A 351 15.22 27.29 10.14
CA PRO A 351 14.74 26.07 9.53
C PRO A 351 15.22 25.98 8.07
N GLN A 352 15.85 24.87 7.71
CA GLN A 352 16.47 24.72 6.39
C GLN A 352 15.44 24.50 5.29
N LEU A 353 14.25 24.02 5.66
CA LEU A 353 13.09 23.86 4.80
C LEU A 353 11.82 24.01 5.63
N ILE A 354 10.82 24.70 5.09
CA ILE A 354 9.46 24.71 5.63
C ILE A 354 8.51 24.39 4.50
N TYR A 355 7.68 23.37 4.69
CA TYR A 355 6.65 22.95 3.75
C TYR A 355 5.29 23.00 4.43
N TYR A 356 4.26 23.41 3.70
CA TYR A 356 2.88 23.43 4.16
C TYR A 356 2.03 22.52 3.28
N LYS A 357 1.11 21.78 3.90
CA LYS A 357 0.24 20.78 3.26
C LYS A 357 -0.55 21.41 2.09
N ARG A 358 -0.56 20.76 0.93
CA ARG A 358 -1.24 21.27 -0.29
C ARG A 358 -2.62 20.64 -0.46
N HIS A 359 -2.75 19.35 -0.16
CA HIS A 359 -3.97 18.59 -0.32
C HIS A 359 -4.57 18.28 1.04
N LEU A 360 -5.63 19.02 1.37
CA LEU A 360 -6.37 18.82 2.61
C LEU A 360 -7.35 17.66 2.47
N VAL A 361 -7.53 16.91 3.54
CA VAL A 361 -8.57 15.87 3.61
C VAL A 361 -9.94 16.51 3.40
N PRO A 362 -10.71 16.07 2.38
CA PRO A 362 -12.02 16.64 2.11
C PRO A 362 -12.93 16.49 3.32
N ILE A 363 -13.70 17.54 3.62
CA ILE A 363 -14.65 17.58 4.74
C ILE A 363 -13.99 17.64 6.11
N ALA A 364 -12.96 16.83 6.40
CA ALA A 364 -12.32 16.81 7.71
C ALA A 364 -11.42 18.05 7.94
N GLU A 365 -10.56 18.36 6.98
CA GLU A 365 -9.57 19.45 7.10
C GLU A 365 -9.99 20.70 6.35
N SER A 366 -10.76 20.56 5.27
CA SER A 366 -11.10 21.68 4.36
C SER A 366 -11.88 22.83 5.02
N PHE A 367 -12.53 22.60 6.16
CA PHE A 367 -13.27 23.65 6.89
C PHE A 367 -12.43 24.37 7.95
N SER A 368 -11.40 23.71 8.49
CA SER A 368 -10.59 24.22 9.61
C SER A 368 -9.19 24.65 9.20
N LEU A 369 -8.65 24.07 8.12
CA LEU A 369 -7.31 24.29 7.62
C LEU A 369 -7.30 25.03 6.27
N SER A 370 -6.22 25.76 6.01
CA SER A 370 -5.93 26.40 4.72
C SER A 370 -4.84 25.62 4.00
N HIS A 371 -5.05 25.40 2.69
CA HIS A 371 -4.09 24.72 1.84
C HIS A 371 -2.95 25.66 1.42
N SER A 372 -1.79 25.08 1.16
CA SER A 372 -0.65 25.74 0.52
C SER A 372 -0.68 25.53 -0.99
N THR A 373 -0.15 26.50 -1.74
CA THR A 373 0.14 26.36 -3.17
C THR A 373 1.63 26.25 -3.46
N VAL A 374 2.48 26.36 -2.43
CA VAL A 374 3.94 26.33 -2.58
C VAL A 374 4.38 24.88 -2.79
N PRO A 375 5.11 24.57 -3.87
CA PRO A 375 5.60 23.23 -4.12
C PRO A 375 6.67 22.80 -3.10
N PRO A 376 6.90 21.49 -2.93
CA PRO A 376 8.01 21.00 -2.12
C PRO A 376 9.35 21.47 -2.70
N SER A 377 10.32 21.75 -1.83
CA SER A 377 11.70 22.08 -2.20
C SER A 377 12.67 21.00 -1.72
N ILE A 378 13.94 21.09 -2.13
CA ILE A 378 15.00 20.18 -1.70
C ILE A 378 15.99 20.93 -0.81
N VAL A 379 16.36 20.30 0.30
CA VAL A 379 17.47 20.71 1.16
C VAL A 379 18.51 19.60 1.20
N THR A 380 19.80 19.95 1.08
CA THR A 380 20.88 18.97 1.19
C THR A 380 21.45 18.99 2.59
N ILE A 381 21.51 17.82 3.23
CA ILE A 381 22.25 17.64 4.49
C ILE A 381 23.62 17.04 4.20
N GLU A 382 24.65 17.55 4.86
CA GLU A 382 26.02 17.05 4.73
C GLU A 382 26.29 16.00 5.81
N LEU A 383 26.37 14.73 5.42
CA LEU A 383 26.67 13.64 6.36
C LEU A 383 28.18 13.49 6.56
N THR A 384 28.60 13.59 7.82
CA THR A 384 29.96 13.28 8.24
C THR A 384 30.20 11.76 8.30
N HIS A 385 31.47 11.36 8.27
CA HIS A 385 31.86 9.96 8.35
C HIS A 385 31.39 9.29 9.67
N PRO A 386 30.91 8.04 9.62
CA PRO A 386 30.72 7.22 10.82
C PRO A 386 32.03 7.04 11.59
N LYS A 387 31.95 6.78 12.91
CA LYS A 387 33.15 6.65 13.76
C LYS A 387 34.04 5.49 13.33
N GLU A 388 33.45 4.48 12.69
CA GLU A 388 34.09 3.25 12.26
C GLU A 388 34.78 3.36 10.90
N VAL A 389 34.55 4.44 10.15
CA VAL A 389 35.06 4.61 8.77
C VAL A 389 36.03 5.78 8.72
N ASN A 390 37.21 5.57 8.14
CA ASN A 390 38.18 6.65 8.00
C ASN A 390 37.64 7.78 7.10
N LYS A 391 37.87 9.04 7.48
CA LYS A 391 37.39 10.23 6.73
C LYS A 391 37.77 10.19 5.24
N THR A 392 38.96 9.70 4.90
CA THR A 392 39.47 9.63 3.52
C THR A 392 38.83 8.51 2.70
N GLU A 393 38.36 7.46 3.37
CA GLU A 393 37.61 6.35 2.73
C GLU A 393 36.14 6.71 2.55
N TRP A 394 35.62 7.59 3.42
CA TRP A 394 34.25 8.07 3.36
C TRP A 394 34.00 8.95 2.14
N ALA A 395 34.74 10.04 1.99
CA ALA A 395 34.59 10.96 0.86
C ALA A 395 35.91 11.68 0.60
N SER A 396 36.10 12.14 -0.64
CA SER A 396 37.29 12.91 -1.00
C SER A 396 37.35 14.27 -0.28
N ALA A 397 38.56 14.78 -0.08
CA ALA A 397 38.80 16.14 0.38
C ALA A 397 38.09 17.18 -0.54
N PRO A 398 37.70 18.37 -0.04
CA PRO A 398 38.08 18.95 1.25
C PRO A 398 37.10 18.73 2.41
N SER A 399 35.81 18.46 2.15
CA SER A 399 34.79 18.43 3.21
C SER A 399 34.71 17.10 3.95
N TYR A 400 35.10 15.99 3.31
CA TYR A 400 34.90 14.63 3.83
C TYR A 400 33.44 14.38 4.25
N THR A 401 32.48 14.96 3.52
CA THR A 401 31.04 14.80 3.73
C THR A 401 30.39 14.16 2.52
N ARG A 402 29.23 13.52 2.74
CA ARG A 402 28.37 13.01 1.68
C ARG A 402 27.05 13.78 1.68
N PRO A 403 26.67 14.42 0.56
CA PRO A 403 25.43 15.18 0.48
C PRO A 403 24.23 14.24 0.36
N ILE A 404 23.21 14.45 1.18
CA ILE A 404 21.93 13.74 1.12
C ILE A 404 20.82 14.76 0.85
N PRO A 405 20.26 14.79 -0.36
CA PRO A 405 19.12 15.65 -0.66
C PRO A 405 17.85 15.11 0.00
N LEU A 406 17.20 15.95 0.79
CA LEU A 406 15.94 15.69 1.48
C LEU A 406 14.84 16.57 0.89
N THR A 407 13.62 16.05 0.88
CA THR A 407 12.40 16.83 0.66
C THR A 407 11.32 16.38 1.64
N SER A 408 10.16 17.01 1.63
CA SER A 408 9.06 16.67 2.53
C SER A 408 7.70 16.83 1.87
N SER A 409 6.74 16.03 2.30
CA SER A 409 5.32 16.19 1.96
C SER A 409 4.44 15.55 3.04
N ILE A 410 3.17 15.92 3.16
CA ILE A 410 2.36 15.59 4.34
C ILE A 410 1.16 14.72 3.96
N CYS A 411 1.09 13.51 4.51
CA CYS A 411 -0.11 12.67 4.51
C CYS A 411 -0.80 12.55 3.14
N LEU A 412 -2.00 13.12 2.98
CA LEU A 412 -2.82 13.02 1.77
C LEU A 412 -2.15 13.57 0.50
N ASP A 413 -1.14 14.44 0.64
CA ASP A 413 -0.37 14.94 -0.50
C ASP A 413 0.18 13.80 -1.38
N PHE A 414 0.53 12.65 -0.79
CA PHE A 414 1.06 11.50 -1.54
C PHE A 414 0.07 10.84 -2.51
N THR A 415 -1.20 11.23 -2.47
CA THR A 415 -2.23 10.77 -3.40
C THR A 415 -2.24 11.53 -4.72
N ASP A 416 -1.60 12.70 -4.77
CA ASP A 416 -1.48 13.53 -5.97
C ASP A 416 -0.39 12.95 -6.90
N PRO A 417 -0.73 12.64 -8.16
CA PRO A 417 0.25 12.14 -9.13
C PRO A 417 1.42 13.10 -9.38
N THR A 418 1.21 14.40 -9.24
CA THR A 418 2.15 15.46 -9.64
C THR A 418 2.89 16.15 -8.51
N LEU A 419 2.71 15.66 -7.28
CA LEU A 419 3.26 16.26 -6.06
C LEU A 419 4.73 16.72 -6.17
N PHE A 420 5.55 15.89 -6.83
CA PHE A 420 7.00 16.09 -6.95
C PHE A 420 7.47 16.46 -8.37
N GLY A 421 6.55 16.75 -9.29
CA GLY A 421 6.90 17.10 -10.68
C GLY A 421 7.70 18.41 -10.80
N GLU A 422 7.57 19.29 -9.81
CA GLU A 422 8.24 20.60 -9.75
C GLU A 422 9.68 20.52 -9.17
N LEU A 423 10.12 19.35 -8.69
CA LEU A 423 11.47 19.18 -8.16
C LEU A 423 12.52 19.19 -9.28
N ASP A 424 13.57 19.99 -9.11
CA ASP A 424 14.66 20.10 -10.09
C ASP A 424 15.52 18.83 -10.17
N THR A 425 15.70 18.14 -9.03
CA THR A 425 16.51 16.93 -8.89
C THR A 425 15.75 15.88 -8.10
N LYS A 426 16.22 14.63 -8.17
CA LYS A 426 15.67 13.54 -7.37
C LYS A 426 16.15 13.65 -5.91
N PRO A 427 15.27 13.65 -4.89
CA PRO A 427 15.68 13.57 -3.50
C PRO A 427 16.19 12.16 -3.16
N ALA A 428 17.04 12.02 -2.15
CA ALA A 428 17.49 10.73 -1.62
C ALA A 428 16.51 10.16 -0.58
N LEU A 429 15.83 11.05 0.15
CA LEU A 429 14.83 10.69 1.14
C LEU A 429 13.72 11.74 1.19
N ILE A 430 12.48 11.28 1.22
CA ILE A 430 11.28 12.10 1.44
C ILE A 430 10.84 11.93 2.91
N LEU A 431 10.66 13.04 3.63
CA LEU A 431 10.08 13.03 4.98
C LEU A 431 8.56 13.15 4.88
N ALA A 432 7.84 12.14 5.36
CA ALA A 432 6.41 12.02 5.22
C ALA A 432 5.71 11.88 6.58
N PRO A 433 5.47 12.99 7.30
CA PRO A 433 4.63 12.96 8.49
C PRO A 433 3.19 12.65 8.07
N ALA A 434 2.54 11.79 8.85
CA ALA A 434 1.15 11.42 8.66
C ALA A 434 0.45 11.25 10.01
N ARG A 435 -0.89 11.30 9.98
CA ARG A 435 -1.75 10.95 11.11
C ARG A 435 -3.05 10.36 10.56
N THR A 436 -3.15 9.04 10.53
CA THR A 436 -4.35 8.35 10.06
C THR A 436 -5.25 7.92 11.22
N TRP A 437 -6.54 7.72 10.97
CA TRP A 437 -7.50 7.37 12.03
C TRP A 437 -7.80 5.86 12.11
N ASN A 438 -7.25 5.07 11.19
CA ASN A 438 -7.52 3.64 11.09
C ASN A 438 -6.35 2.93 10.41
N ILE A 439 -5.99 1.72 10.88
CA ILE A 439 -4.89 0.92 10.37
C ILE A 439 -5.01 0.67 8.86
N ALA A 440 -6.22 0.40 8.35
CA ALA A 440 -6.44 0.15 6.93
C ALA A 440 -6.20 1.40 6.08
N VAL A 441 -6.52 2.59 6.62
CA VAL A 441 -6.21 3.88 5.98
C VAL A 441 -4.71 4.17 6.07
N GLY A 442 -4.08 3.92 7.21
CA GLY A 442 -2.63 4.00 7.40
C GLY A 442 -1.86 3.15 6.39
N ASN A 443 -2.29 1.91 6.19
CA ASN A 443 -1.72 1.02 5.19
C ASN A 443 -1.96 1.53 3.77
N ALA A 444 -3.19 1.96 3.42
CA ALA A 444 -3.49 2.51 2.11
C ALA A 444 -2.63 3.74 1.77
N MET A 445 -2.48 4.65 2.74
CA MET A 445 -1.63 5.84 2.62
C MET A 445 -0.14 5.48 2.51
N TRP A 446 0.32 4.50 3.28
CA TRP A 446 1.67 3.97 3.18
C TRP A 446 1.96 3.42 1.78
N GLN A 447 1.01 2.70 1.16
CA GLN A 447 1.17 2.22 -0.22
C GLN A 447 1.26 3.38 -1.22
N GLN A 448 0.49 4.45 -1.04
CA GLN A 448 0.60 5.65 -1.90
C GLN A 448 1.97 6.31 -1.75
N ALA A 449 2.47 6.44 -0.52
CA ALA A 449 3.79 6.99 -0.25
C ALA A 449 4.91 6.13 -0.87
N ARG A 450 4.81 4.81 -0.72
CA ARG A 450 5.70 3.84 -1.37
C ARG A 450 5.68 4.01 -2.89
N GLN A 451 4.50 4.09 -3.48
CA GLN A 451 4.33 4.26 -4.93
C GLN A 451 5.00 5.55 -5.42
N ARG A 452 4.83 6.69 -4.73
CA ARG A 452 5.55 7.95 -5.08
C ARG A 452 7.07 7.77 -4.97
N ALA A 453 7.55 7.05 -3.96
CA ALA A 453 8.98 6.80 -3.78
C ALA A 453 9.54 5.92 -4.92
N GLU A 454 8.84 4.87 -5.32
CA GLU A 454 9.22 3.98 -6.43
C GLU A 454 9.25 4.74 -7.78
N GLU A 455 8.27 5.61 -8.03
CA GLU A 455 8.19 6.44 -9.23
C GLU A 455 9.36 7.42 -9.38
N LEU A 456 9.76 8.01 -8.26
CA LEU A 456 10.91 8.91 -8.23
C LEU A 456 12.24 8.15 -8.17
N GLY A 457 12.25 6.84 -7.92
CA GLY A 457 13.47 6.07 -7.67
C GLY A 457 14.20 6.50 -6.40
N THR A 458 13.43 6.79 -5.34
CA THR A 458 13.89 7.29 -4.03
C THR A 458 13.30 6.47 -2.88
N MET A 459 13.46 6.95 -1.65
CA MET A 459 12.89 6.37 -0.43
C MET A 459 12.03 7.40 0.29
N VAL A 460 11.07 6.93 1.08
CA VAL A 460 10.23 7.74 1.96
C VAL A 460 10.32 7.24 3.40
N LEU A 461 10.55 8.15 4.34
CA LEU A 461 10.38 7.92 5.77
C LEU A 461 8.95 8.33 6.14
N TRP A 462 8.10 7.34 6.36
CA TRP A 462 6.69 7.52 6.68
C TRP A 462 6.47 7.35 8.19
N CYS A 463 6.02 8.42 8.85
CA CYS A 463 5.83 8.48 10.29
C CYS A 463 4.38 8.85 10.61
N ASP A 464 3.58 7.83 10.94
CA ASP A 464 2.15 7.93 11.18
C ASP A 464 1.86 7.94 12.68
N GLY A 465 1.43 9.09 13.21
CA GLY A 465 1.06 9.27 14.61
C GLY A 465 -0.42 8.99 14.90
N GLY A 466 -1.11 8.35 13.96
CA GLY A 466 -2.48 7.89 14.08
C GLY A 466 -2.68 6.75 15.08
N ASP A 467 -3.91 6.57 15.56
CA ASP A 467 -4.29 5.40 16.33
C ASP A 467 -4.25 4.17 15.41
N GLY A 468 -3.28 3.28 15.66
CA GLY A 468 -2.96 2.18 14.74
C GLY A 468 -2.25 2.64 13.45
N GLY A 469 -1.65 3.83 13.45
CA GLY A 469 -0.88 4.36 12.32
C GLY A 469 0.21 3.40 11.88
N VAL A 470 0.46 3.32 10.57
CA VAL A 470 1.49 2.44 10.00
C VAL A 470 2.73 3.28 9.74
N SER A 471 3.87 2.93 10.33
CA SER A 471 5.12 3.68 10.19
C SER A 471 6.26 2.80 9.64
N GLY A 472 7.13 3.38 8.82
CA GLY A 472 8.26 2.65 8.25
C GLY A 472 9.07 3.44 7.22
N VAL A 473 9.94 2.72 6.52
CA VAL A 473 10.62 3.22 5.32
C VAL A 473 10.10 2.45 4.11
N ALA A 474 9.76 3.15 3.04
CA ALA A 474 9.31 2.54 1.80
C ALA A 474 10.07 3.08 0.58
N GLY A 475 10.01 2.36 -0.54
CA GLY A 475 10.78 2.66 -1.74
C GLY A 475 12.23 2.19 -1.64
N GLY A 476 13.00 2.33 -2.72
CA GLY A 476 14.40 1.84 -2.76
C GLY A 476 14.57 0.35 -2.43
N GLY A 477 13.54 -0.46 -2.66
CA GLY A 477 13.49 -1.89 -2.30
C GLY A 477 12.90 -2.22 -0.93
N PHE A 478 12.64 -1.21 -0.09
CA PHE A 478 11.97 -1.42 1.20
C PHE A 478 10.45 -1.57 1.04
N ARG A 479 9.90 -2.61 1.67
CA ARG A 479 8.45 -2.93 1.68
C ARG A 479 7.88 -3.20 3.07
N ASP A 480 8.72 -3.28 4.09
CA ASP A 480 8.28 -3.69 5.42
C ASP A 480 7.90 -2.48 6.29
N PHE A 481 6.82 -2.63 7.03
CA PHE A 481 6.48 -1.74 8.14
C PHE A 481 7.53 -1.90 9.25
N ALA A 482 7.92 -0.79 9.87
CA ALA A 482 8.79 -0.82 11.04
C ALA A 482 7.99 -0.89 12.34
N GLN A 483 6.82 -0.22 12.36
CA GLN A 483 5.95 -0.13 13.53
C GLN A 483 4.49 0.03 13.08
N ILE A 484 3.57 -0.58 13.84
CA ILE A 484 2.13 -0.32 13.75
C ILE A 484 1.68 0.22 15.11
N GLY A 485 1.00 1.37 15.13
CA GLY A 485 0.60 2.07 16.34
C GLY A 485 1.73 2.90 16.98
N LEU A 486 1.61 3.12 18.29
CA LEU A 486 2.52 3.97 19.06
C LEU A 486 3.91 3.34 19.25
N GLY A 487 4.89 4.18 19.58
CA GLY A 487 6.26 3.77 19.92
C GLY A 487 7.29 4.23 18.90
N SER A 488 8.30 4.95 19.37
CA SER A 488 9.38 5.43 18.52
C SER A 488 10.27 4.28 18.04
N TRP A 489 10.82 4.41 16.84
CA TRP A 489 11.72 3.42 16.25
C TRP A 489 12.80 4.06 15.38
N VAL A 490 13.87 3.31 15.12
CA VAL A 490 15.01 3.72 14.30
C VAL A 490 15.38 2.59 13.34
N LYS A 491 15.73 2.93 12.10
CA LYS A 491 16.18 2.01 11.06
C LYS A 491 17.33 2.63 10.28
N THR A 492 18.38 1.86 10.02
CA THR A 492 19.48 2.29 9.14
C THR A 492 19.21 1.83 7.70
N ILE A 493 19.32 2.76 6.76
CA ILE A 493 19.10 2.54 5.33
C ILE A 493 20.38 2.84 4.55
N GLY A 494 20.59 2.12 3.44
CA GLY A 494 21.71 2.37 2.53
C GLY A 494 21.30 3.33 1.41
N ILE A 495 22.05 4.41 1.22
CA ILE A 495 21.88 5.32 0.07
C ILE A 495 23.06 5.11 -0.88
N PRO A 496 22.86 4.81 -2.18
CA PRO A 496 23.96 4.65 -3.13
C PRO A 496 24.90 5.88 -3.15
N TYR A 497 26.20 5.63 -3.22
CA TYR A 497 27.24 6.66 -3.31
C TYR A 497 28.21 6.40 -4.49
N PRO A 498 28.45 7.38 -5.39
CA PRO A 498 27.84 8.71 -5.40
C PRO A 498 26.33 8.66 -5.67
N PHE A 499 25.59 9.56 -5.05
CA PHE A 499 24.13 9.59 -5.19
C PHE A 499 23.73 10.13 -6.56
N ASP A 500 22.93 9.35 -7.31
CA ASP A 500 22.45 9.76 -8.62
C ASP A 500 21.23 10.68 -8.50
N ASN A 501 21.45 11.99 -8.63
CA ASN A 501 20.41 13.03 -8.58
C ASN A 501 19.48 13.06 -9.80
N ARG A 502 19.69 12.20 -10.81
CA ARG A 502 18.88 12.20 -12.03
C ARG A 502 17.43 11.81 -11.73
N ARG A 503 16.51 12.59 -12.29
CA ARG A 503 15.07 12.29 -12.31
C ARG A 503 14.82 11.05 -13.17
N THR A 504 13.88 10.22 -12.72
CA THR A 504 13.36 9.10 -13.53
C THR A 504 12.61 9.64 -14.75
N MET A 505 12.28 8.76 -15.70
CA MET A 505 11.52 9.18 -16.88
C MET A 505 10.14 9.70 -16.48
N TYR A 506 9.47 9.03 -15.54
CA TYR A 506 8.20 9.50 -15.00
C TYR A 506 8.36 10.83 -14.26
N ALA A 507 9.37 10.99 -13.40
CA ALA A 507 9.59 12.27 -12.71
C ALA A 507 9.89 13.45 -13.68
N ARG A 508 10.46 13.16 -14.85
CA ARG A 508 10.81 14.18 -15.84
C ARG A 508 9.67 14.55 -16.78
N TYR A 509 8.93 13.54 -17.23
CA TYR A 509 7.90 13.69 -18.26
C TYR A 509 6.48 13.65 -17.70
N GLY A 510 6.33 13.28 -16.43
CA GLY A 510 5.07 13.09 -15.73
C GLY A 510 4.11 12.26 -16.55
N ASP A 511 3.07 12.94 -16.97
CA ASP A 511 1.84 12.37 -17.51
C ASP A 511 1.91 12.00 -19.00
N LEU A 512 3.04 12.27 -19.66
CA LEU A 512 3.24 11.91 -21.06
C LEU A 512 3.16 10.40 -21.31
N SER A 513 3.21 9.57 -20.27
CA SER A 513 3.00 8.12 -20.36
C SER A 513 1.63 7.75 -20.96
N ILE A 514 0.59 8.59 -20.80
CA ILE A 514 -0.70 8.39 -21.46
C ILE A 514 -0.60 8.44 -22.97
N LEU A 515 0.22 9.32 -23.52
CA LEU A 515 0.39 9.41 -24.98
C LEU A 515 0.99 8.12 -25.53
N LEU A 516 1.93 7.51 -24.81
CA LEU A 516 2.50 6.22 -25.20
C LEU A 516 1.44 5.11 -25.25
N VAL A 517 0.53 5.09 -24.28
CA VAL A 517 -0.60 4.16 -24.24
C VAL A 517 -1.50 4.31 -25.47
N TRP A 518 -1.85 5.55 -25.86
CA TRP A 518 -2.67 5.78 -27.06
C TRP A 518 -1.92 5.54 -28.38
N ILE A 519 -0.60 5.74 -28.41
CA ILE A 519 0.23 5.37 -29.56
C ILE A 519 0.17 3.86 -29.81
N LEU A 520 0.09 3.02 -28.77
CA LEU A 520 -0.07 1.56 -28.96
C LEU A 520 -1.40 1.19 -29.64
N VAL A 521 -2.47 1.95 -29.36
CA VAL A 521 -3.79 1.74 -29.98
C VAL A 521 -3.81 2.18 -31.44
N LEU A 522 -3.30 3.39 -31.72
CA LEU A 522 -3.37 4.02 -33.05
C LEU A 522 -2.25 3.56 -34.00
N GLY A 523 -1.09 3.22 -33.45
CA GLY A 523 0.14 2.93 -34.18
C GLY A 523 0.03 1.71 -35.09
N SER A 524 -0.76 0.69 -34.73
CA SER A 524 -0.96 -0.50 -35.58
C SER A 524 -1.66 -0.16 -36.91
N SER A 525 -2.61 0.78 -36.87
CA SER A 525 -3.33 1.25 -38.07
C SER A 525 -2.47 2.14 -38.94
N ALA A 526 -1.57 2.93 -38.34
CA ALA A 526 -0.60 3.76 -39.05
C ALA A 526 0.51 2.91 -39.70
N MET A 527 1.05 1.92 -38.98
CA MET A 527 2.08 1.00 -39.50
C MET A 527 1.61 0.20 -40.70
N HIS A 528 0.33 -0.20 -40.74
CA HIS A 528 -0.24 -0.88 -41.91
C HIS A 528 -0.32 0.00 -43.17
N LYS A 529 -0.38 1.33 -43.01
CA LYS A 529 -0.40 2.29 -44.13
C LYS A 529 0.99 2.75 -44.56
N LEU A 530 2.03 2.47 -43.76
CA LEU A 530 3.40 2.78 -44.17
C LEU A 530 3.86 1.79 -45.26
N PRO A 531 4.43 2.28 -46.38
CA PRO A 531 4.83 1.44 -47.52
C PRO A 531 5.95 0.42 -47.23
N ILE A 532 6.52 0.45 -46.02
CA ILE A 532 7.54 -0.49 -45.55
C ILE A 532 6.96 -1.91 -45.42
N ALA A 533 5.68 -2.05 -45.03
CA ALA A 533 5.02 -3.35 -44.93
C ALA A 533 4.80 -4.00 -46.31
N SER A 534 4.47 -3.19 -47.33
CA SER A 534 4.42 -3.66 -48.73
C SER A 534 5.80 -4.04 -49.26
N TYR A 535 6.87 -3.40 -48.78
CA TYR A 535 8.24 -3.75 -49.15
C TYR A 535 8.62 -5.14 -48.59
N TYR A 536 8.38 -5.41 -47.30
CA TYR A 536 8.65 -6.72 -46.70
C TYR A 536 7.83 -7.85 -47.35
N LYS A 537 6.55 -7.61 -47.66
CA LYS A 537 5.69 -8.59 -48.34
C LYS A 537 6.19 -8.89 -49.77
N ASN A 538 6.69 -7.90 -50.50
CA ASN A 538 7.26 -8.08 -51.83
C ASN A 538 8.64 -8.76 -51.81
N VAL A 539 9.47 -8.52 -50.79
CA VAL A 539 10.78 -9.16 -50.65
C VAL A 539 10.65 -10.63 -50.28
N HIS A 540 9.78 -10.99 -49.33
CA HIS A 540 9.51 -12.40 -49.01
C HIS A 540 8.74 -13.14 -50.11
N GLY A 541 7.79 -12.48 -50.80
CA GLY A 541 7.09 -13.06 -51.94
C GLY A 541 8.02 -13.39 -53.12
N LYS A 542 9.07 -12.58 -53.35
CA LYS A 542 10.09 -12.86 -54.37
C LYS A 542 11.08 -13.95 -53.96
N PHE A 543 11.35 -14.12 -52.66
CA PHE A 543 12.26 -15.16 -52.17
C PHE A 543 11.63 -16.55 -52.25
N VAL A 544 10.35 -16.69 -51.90
CA VAL A 544 9.62 -17.97 -51.97
C VAL A 544 9.34 -18.39 -53.42
N ARG A 545 9.15 -17.45 -54.35
CA ARG A 545 8.93 -17.77 -55.79
C ARG A 545 10.20 -18.19 -56.54
N ARG A 546 11.39 -18.05 -55.94
CA ARG A 546 12.66 -18.44 -56.58
C ARG A 546 13.12 -19.86 -56.25
N GLN A 547 12.47 -20.55 -55.30
CA GLN A 547 12.79 -21.93 -54.94
C GLN A 547 11.89 -23.00 -55.60
N SER A 548 10.88 -22.61 -56.39
CA SER A 548 10.03 -23.54 -57.13
C SER A 548 10.39 -23.62 -58.62
N VAL A 549 11.67 -23.87 -58.94
CA VAL A 549 12.10 -24.31 -60.27
C VAL A 549 12.67 -25.71 -60.12
N THR A 550 11.85 -26.71 -60.45
CA THR A 550 12.22 -28.11 -60.61
C THR A 550 13.05 -28.30 -61.89
N PRO A 551 14.21 -28.98 -61.87
CA PRO A 551 14.81 -29.53 -63.07
C PRO A 551 14.21 -30.91 -63.34
N ALA A 552 13.73 -31.09 -64.57
CA ALA A 552 13.28 -32.37 -65.10
C ALA A 552 14.48 -33.12 -65.71
N GLU A 553 14.52 -34.42 -65.40
CA GLU A 553 14.73 -35.51 -66.36
C GLU A 553 16.11 -35.65 -67.05
N GLU A 554 16.92 -36.61 -66.55
CA GLU A 554 17.72 -37.48 -67.41
C GLU A 554 18.13 -38.77 -66.68
N THR A 555 17.77 -39.90 -67.27
CA THR A 555 18.13 -41.27 -66.86
C THR A 555 18.95 -41.92 -67.96
N HIS A 556 20.11 -42.50 -67.62
CA HIS A 556 20.52 -43.90 -67.88
C HIS A 556 22.03 -44.13 -68.15
N PHE A 557 22.51 -45.27 -67.63
CA PHE A 557 23.55 -46.21 -68.11
C PHE A 557 24.94 -46.34 -67.41
N ALA A 558 25.13 -47.58 -66.90
CA ALA A 558 26.30 -48.49 -66.89
C ALA A 558 27.58 -48.22 -66.07
N GLU A 559 27.75 -49.03 -65.02
CA GLU A 559 28.71 -50.17 -64.90
C GLU A 559 30.13 -50.06 -65.51
N GLN A 560 31.19 -50.01 -64.67
CA GLN A 560 32.16 -51.11 -64.44
C GLN A 560 33.50 -50.68 -63.80
N SER A 561 33.88 -51.44 -62.76
CA SER A 561 35.22 -51.93 -62.37
C SER A 561 36.40 -51.00 -62.04
N GLY A 562 37.04 -51.27 -60.88
CA GLY A 562 38.49 -51.14 -60.71
C GLY A 562 39.01 -50.62 -59.36
N LEU A 563 39.28 -51.52 -58.41
CA LEU A 563 40.28 -51.34 -57.33
C LEU A 563 41.70 -51.19 -57.95
N PRO A 564 42.77 -50.73 -57.24
CA PRO A 564 43.01 -50.84 -55.79
C PRO A 564 43.70 -49.64 -55.07
N ASP A 565 43.68 -49.71 -53.74
CA ASP A 565 44.59 -49.04 -52.78
C ASP A 565 46.08 -49.38 -53.08
N PRO A 566 47.09 -48.55 -52.71
CA PRO A 566 47.46 -48.46 -51.29
C PRO A 566 48.15 -47.16 -50.80
N SER A 567 47.91 -46.87 -49.50
CA SER A 567 48.91 -46.45 -48.48
C SER A 567 49.36 -44.97 -48.37
N PRO A 568 49.83 -44.56 -47.17
CA PRO A 568 49.54 -43.25 -46.56
C PRO A 568 50.73 -42.30 -46.52
N THR A 569 50.50 -40.99 -46.39
CA THR A 569 51.47 -40.06 -45.77
C THR A 569 50.82 -38.70 -45.41
N PRO A 570 51.40 -37.95 -44.45
CA PRO A 570 50.71 -36.96 -43.63
C PRO A 570 50.81 -35.54 -44.19
N ILE A 571 49.81 -34.71 -43.93
CA ILE A 571 49.90 -33.26 -44.23
C ILE A 571 49.89 -32.45 -42.94
N HIS A 572 51.05 -31.86 -42.73
CA HIS A 572 51.40 -30.82 -41.77
C HIS A 572 50.53 -29.55 -41.92
N TYR A 573 50.17 -28.96 -40.78
CA TYR A 573 49.83 -27.54 -40.66
C TYR A 573 51.09 -26.68 -40.83
N PRO A 574 51.06 -25.57 -41.59
CA PRO A 574 52.02 -24.51 -41.44
C PRO A 574 51.42 -23.36 -40.62
N SER A 575 52.01 -23.16 -39.44
CA SER A 575 52.05 -21.89 -38.74
C SER A 575 53.01 -20.93 -39.45
N THR A 576 52.60 -19.68 -39.69
CA THR A 576 53.55 -18.62 -40.04
C THR A 576 53.25 -17.34 -39.25
N GLN A 577 54.10 -17.09 -38.25
CA GLN A 577 54.37 -15.78 -37.65
C GLN A 577 55.45 -15.06 -38.46
N SER A 578 55.36 -13.73 -38.56
CA SER A 578 56.45 -12.73 -38.30
C SER A 578 56.03 -11.37 -38.88
N ARG A 579 55.89 -10.30 -38.08
CA ARG A 579 56.92 -9.25 -37.76
C ARG A 579 57.42 -8.53 -39.05
N ILE A 580 57.54 -7.21 -39.21
CA ILE A 580 57.82 -6.11 -38.27
C ILE A 580 57.90 -4.73 -39.05
N PHE A 581 57.69 -3.60 -38.34
CA PHE A 581 58.23 -2.21 -38.44
C PHE A 581 57.75 -1.06 -39.39
N TYR A 582 57.52 0.07 -38.69
CA TYR A 582 57.78 1.52 -38.91
C TYR A 582 56.79 2.48 -39.62
N ASN A 583 56.41 3.51 -38.81
CA ASN A 583 55.99 4.92 -39.01
C ASN A 583 56.39 5.59 -40.35
N PRO A 584 55.72 6.69 -40.84
CA PRO A 584 55.60 7.97 -40.10
C PRO A 584 54.39 8.93 -40.39
N THR A 585 54.31 10.01 -39.58
CA THR A 585 53.89 11.42 -39.87
C THR A 585 52.40 11.86 -39.96
N THR A 586 51.97 12.55 -38.87
CA THR A 586 51.12 13.78 -38.65
C THR A 586 50.65 14.70 -39.80
N PRO A 587 49.77 15.73 -39.59
CA PRO A 587 48.77 16.02 -38.51
C PRO A 587 47.40 16.60 -39.03
N ILE A 588 46.50 17.04 -38.10
CA ILE A 588 45.34 18.01 -38.16
C ILE A 588 44.11 17.38 -37.45
N VAL A 589 43.35 17.92 -36.48
CA VAL A 589 43.34 19.13 -35.64
C VAL A 589 42.53 18.76 -34.37
N HIS A 590 43.04 19.06 -33.18
CA HIS A 590 42.32 19.04 -31.91
C HIS A 590 42.12 20.49 -31.45
N ALA A 591 40.93 20.84 -30.97
CA ALA A 591 40.70 22.06 -30.20
C ALA A 591 40.34 21.66 -28.76
N GLN A 592 41.30 21.85 -27.85
CA GLN A 592 41.06 22.08 -26.42
C GLN A 592 40.86 23.58 -26.19
N PHE A 593 40.01 23.94 -25.24
CA PHE A 593 40.19 25.17 -24.46
C PHE A 593 39.97 24.84 -22.99
N SER A 594 41.06 24.88 -22.23
CA SER A 594 41.10 25.19 -20.80
C SER A 594 41.92 26.47 -20.69
N GLU A 595 41.48 27.41 -19.86
CA GLU A 595 42.32 28.51 -19.42
C GLU A 595 42.12 28.72 -17.92
N GLU A 596 43.26 28.75 -17.23
CA GLU A 596 43.47 28.91 -15.80
C GLU A 596 43.49 30.40 -15.37
N VAL A 597 42.99 30.65 -14.16
CA VAL A 597 43.62 31.36 -13.02
C VAL A 597 44.60 32.53 -13.27
N GLN A 598 44.26 33.69 -12.67
CA GLN A 598 45.06 34.54 -11.74
C GLN A 598 44.30 35.86 -11.55
N SER A 599 44.32 36.66 -10.47
CA SER A 599 44.67 36.60 -9.04
C SER A 599 44.68 38.08 -8.56
N HIS A 600 44.44 38.33 -7.27
CA HIS A 600 44.82 39.51 -6.46
C HIS A 600 43.85 40.69 -6.19
N LEU A 601 43.59 40.85 -4.87
CA LEU A 601 43.50 42.07 -4.03
C LEU A 601 42.34 43.04 -4.36
N SER A 602 41.46 43.44 -3.44
CA SER A 602 41.74 43.99 -2.10
C SER A 602 40.49 44.10 -1.19
N GLN A 603 40.74 44.17 0.13
CA GLN A 603 39.98 44.85 1.21
C GLN A 603 39.05 45.99 0.71
N GLU A 604 37.83 46.22 1.22
CA GLU A 604 37.50 46.74 2.55
C GLU A 604 36.00 46.59 2.90
N SER A 605 35.73 46.64 4.21
CA SER A 605 34.46 46.84 4.93
C SER A 605 33.62 48.05 4.50
N PHE A 606 32.28 47.97 4.56
CA PHE A 606 31.41 48.66 5.53
C PHE A 606 29.90 48.48 5.24
N ARG A 607 29.11 48.59 6.32
CA ARG A 607 27.65 48.66 6.44
C ARG A 607 26.92 49.43 5.33
N THR A 608 25.71 48.99 4.96
CA THR A 608 24.41 49.63 5.30
C THR A 608 23.26 49.04 4.44
N SER A 609 22.16 48.63 5.08
CA SER A 609 20.82 48.66 4.47
C SER A 609 20.30 50.11 4.49
N PRO A 610 19.11 50.44 3.96
CA PRO A 610 18.33 49.88 2.84
C PRO A 610 18.06 50.98 1.78
N ILE A 611 17.36 50.71 0.66
CA ILE A 611 16.43 51.67 0.03
C ILE A 611 15.56 50.98 -1.03
N TYR A 612 14.28 51.27 -0.88
CA TYR A 612 13.14 51.01 -1.76
C TYR A 612 13.27 51.86 -3.05
N VAL A 613 13.21 51.25 -4.24
CA VAL A 613 12.97 52.00 -5.49
C VAL A 613 11.95 51.27 -6.36
N ASP A 614 10.78 51.88 -6.40
CA ASP A 614 9.73 51.76 -7.39
C ASP A 614 10.27 52.03 -8.80
N ARG A 615 9.99 51.14 -9.76
CA ARG A 615 10.22 51.42 -11.18
C ARG A 615 9.11 50.84 -12.05
N GLN A 616 8.09 51.68 -12.25
CA GLN A 616 7.21 51.58 -13.41
C GLN A 616 8.01 51.51 -14.72
N ARG A 617 7.68 50.55 -15.59
CA ARG A 617 7.84 50.74 -17.03
C ARG A 617 6.69 50.08 -17.79
N LYS A 618 5.93 50.95 -18.46
CA LYS A 618 4.93 50.67 -19.49
C LYS A 618 5.55 49.95 -20.69
N SER A 619 4.87 48.92 -21.19
CA SER A 619 4.76 48.65 -22.62
C SER A 619 3.43 47.95 -22.92
N ARG A 620 2.77 48.43 -23.97
CA ARG A 620 1.42 48.06 -24.44
C ARG A 620 1.42 46.74 -25.24
N PRO A 621 0.25 46.12 -25.43
CA PRO A 621 0.11 44.75 -25.92
C PRO A 621 -0.11 44.67 -27.43
N PHE A 622 0.24 43.51 -28.02
CA PHE A 622 -0.30 43.05 -29.30
C PHE A 622 -1.32 41.94 -29.04
N SER A 623 -2.52 42.16 -29.57
CA SER A 623 -3.70 41.28 -29.51
C SER A 623 -4.15 40.99 -30.94
N THR A 624 -4.43 39.73 -31.25
CA THR A 624 -5.39 39.31 -32.29
C THR A 624 -5.88 37.89 -31.97
N ARG A 625 -7.06 37.83 -31.30
CA ARG A 625 -8.25 36.92 -31.35
C ARG A 625 -8.20 35.50 -32.01
N PRO A 626 -9.19 34.61 -31.77
CA PRO A 626 -10.43 34.78 -30.97
C PRO A 626 -10.78 33.65 -29.98
N SER A 627 -11.47 34.06 -28.92
CA SER A 627 -12.28 33.25 -28.00
C SER A 627 -13.75 33.21 -28.46
N PHE A 628 -14.36 32.03 -28.44
CA PHE A 628 -15.81 31.83 -28.50
C PHE A 628 -16.41 31.90 -27.09
N ALA A 629 -17.62 32.47 -27.00
CA ALA A 629 -18.30 32.92 -25.79
C ALA A 629 -19.36 31.93 -25.27
N GLY A 630 -19.76 32.14 -24.01
CA GLY A 630 -20.97 31.58 -23.36
C GLY A 630 -20.87 31.63 -21.82
N SER A 631 -20.90 32.82 -21.20
CA SER A 631 -22.04 33.43 -20.49
C SER A 631 -22.46 32.76 -19.16
N PHE A 632 -21.97 33.34 -18.06
CA PHE A 632 -22.49 33.23 -16.69
C PHE A 632 -23.46 34.39 -16.41
N PHE A 633 -24.54 34.14 -15.66
CA PHE A 633 -25.38 35.16 -15.00
C PHE A 633 -24.91 35.40 -13.55
N PRO A 634 -24.94 36.64 -13.02
CA PRO A 634 -24.58 36.96 -11.64
C PRO A 634 -25.80 37.04 -10.68
N PRO A 635 -25.61 36.93 -9.35
CA PRO A 635 -26.65 37.20 -8.37
C PRO A 635 -26.69 38.70 -8.01
N LYS A 636 -27.89 39.27 -7.89
CA LYS A 636 -28.14 40.61 -7.34
C LYS A 636 -28.62 40.49 -5.89
N THR A 637 -27.96 41.21 -4.99
CA THR A 637 -28.49 41.61 -3.68
C THR A 637 -29.02 43.04 -3.73
N ILE A 638 -30.13 43.30 -3.03
CA ILE A 638 -30.38 44.42 -2.08
C ILE A 638 -31.87 44.85 -2.05
N SER A 639 -32.40 44.81 -0.82
CA SER A 639 -33.42 45.67 -0.19
C SER A 639 -34.84 45.73 -0.76
N ARG A 640 -35.82 45.33 0.08
CA ARG A 640 -37.09 46.06 0.14
C ARG A 640 -37.72 46.04 1.53
N LYS A 641 -38.20 47.24 1.88
CA LYS A 641 -38.81 47.73 3.11
C LYS A 641 -40.03 46.93 3.57
N SER A 642 -40.18 46.83 4.90
CA SER A 642 -41.43 46.54 5.59
C SER A 642 -42.32 47.78 5.67
N SER A 643 -43.57 47.69 5.23
CA SER A 643 -44.65 48.59 5.65
C SER A 643 -46.00 47.86 5.52
N SER A 644 -46.55 47.51 6.69
CA SER A 644 -47.93 47.69 7.17
C SER A 644 -49.16 47.52 6.26
N SER A 645 -50.21 47.01 6.92
CA SER A 645 -51.65 46.97 6.58
C SER A 645 -52.07 45.83 5.64
N GLY A 646 -53.12 45.06 5.89
CA GLY A 646 -54.18 45.10 6.90
C GLY A 646 -55.42 44.40 6.33
N LEU A 647 -56.27 43.86 7.21
CA LEU A 647 -57.61 43.27 7.02
C LEU A 647 -57.67 41.80 6.52
N SER A 648 -58.17 40.84 7.33
CA SER A 648 -59.57 40.59 7.81
C SER A 648 -60.27 39.63 6.84
N THR A 649 -60.97 38.53 7.20
CA THR A 649 -61.54 37.98 8.43
C THR A 649 -62.01 36.53 8.18
N HIS A 650 -62.36 35.82 9.27
CA HIS A 650 -63.36 34.75 9.45
C HIS A 650 -62.91 33.32 9.85
N PHE A 651 -63.14 33.03 11.15
CA PHE A 651 -63.86 31.87 11.76
C PHE A 651 -63.28 30.44 11.58
N ARG A 652 -63.25 29.53 12.57
CA ARG A 652 -63.61 29.49 14.01
C ARG A 652 -63.02 28.19 14.61
N GLU A 653 -62.76 28.24 15.91
CA GLU A 653 -62.39 27.23 16.91
C GLU A 653 -62.79 25.77 16.68
N LEU A 654 -61.90 24.84 17.07
CA LEU A 654 -62.10 23.99 18.26
C LEU A 654 -60.79 23.33 18.71
N SER A 655 -60.51 23.51 19.99
CA SER A 655 -59.45 22.95 20.82
C SER A 655 -59.83 21.59 21.39
N GLU A 656 -58.90 20.64 21.47
CA GLU A 656 -58.71 19.78 22.65
C GLU A 656 -57.42 18.92 22.53
N PRO A 657 -56.65 18.73 23.62
CA PRO A 657 -55.49 17.85 23.67
C PRO A 657 -55.81 16.52 24.38
N LEU A 658 -55.26 15.41 23.87
CA LEU A 658 -55.32 14.11 24.55
C LEU A 658 -53.97 13.77 25.21
N SER A 659 -54.01 13.72 26.53
CA SER A 659 -53.05 13.15 27.45
C SER A 659 -53.06 11.62 27.37
N VAL A 660 -51.89 10.99 27.54
CA VAL A 660 -51.78 9.55 27.85
C VAL A 660 -51.14 9.44 29.22
N GLN A 661 -51.93 8.98 30.18
CA GLN A 661 -51.58 8.79 31.58
C GLN A 661 -51.53 7.28 31.88
N GLU A 662 -50.63 6.93 32.80
CA GLU A 662 -50.45 5.62 33.42
C GLU A 662 -51.75 4.93 33.84
N ASN A 663 -51.75 3.58 33.81
CA ASN A 663 -52.48 2.82 34.82
C ASN A 663 -51.90 1.42 35.03
N THR A 664 -51.31 1.28 36.21
CA THR A 664 -51.04 0.07 36.99
C THR A 664 -52.33 -0.73 37.24
N LYS A 665 -52.31 -2.05 37.06
CA LYS A 665 -53.21 -2.98 37.78
C LYS A 665 -52.49 -4.27 38.18
N THR A 666 -52.30 -4.37 39.50
CA THR A 666 -52.16 -5.56 40.34
C THR A 666 -53.17 -6.67 40.04
N PHE A 667 -52.72 -7.93 40.15
CA PHE A 667 -53.54 -9.02 40.68
C PHE A 667 -52.68 -9.96 41.54
N THR A 668 -53.10 -10.11 42.79
CA THR A 668 -52.56 -10.99 43.84
C THR A 668 -53.41 -12.26 43.99
N THR A 669 -52.86 -13.23 44.74
CA THR A 669 -53.51 -14.39 45.44
C THR A 669 -53.89 -15.62 44.61
N SER A 670 -53.83 -16.86 45.09
CA SER A 670 -53.13 -17.53 46.20
C SER A 670 -53.38 -19.05 46.07
N SER A 671 -52.58 -19.84 46.77
CA SER A 671 -52.94 -21.10 47.45
C SER A 671 -53.29 -22.38 46.67
N ALA A 672 -52.33 -23.33 46.81
CA ALA A 672 -52.44 -24.55 47.62
C ALA A 672 -52.99 -25.87 47.00
N ARG A 673 -52.30 -26.93 47.45
CA ARG A 673 -52.75 -28.31 47.77
C ARG A 673 -52.37 -29.39 46.72
N THR A 674 -51.28 -30.14 46.92
CA THR A 674 -51.10 -31.40 47.71
C THR A 674 -51.62 -32.66 47.01
N GLN A 675 -50.70 -33.61 46.79
CA GLN A 675 -50.75 -35.10 46.87
C GLN A 675 -49.76 -35.64 45.82
N GLN A 676 -48.58 -36.18 46.13
CA GLN A 676 -48.14 -37.27 47.01
C GLN A 676 -48.67 -38.65 46.58
N THR A 677 -47.80 -39.47 45.97
CA THR A 677 -47.61 -40.94 46.08
C THR A 677 -46.39 -41.29 45.22
N ASN A 678 -45.24 -41.77 45.73
CA ASN A 678 -44.83 -43.02 46.40
C ASN A 678 -44.78 -44.28 45.50
N TYR A 679 -43.61 -44.97 45.62
CA TYR A 679 -43.32 -46.40 45.34
C TYR A 679 -43.20 -46.82 43.85
N THR A 680 -42.31 -47.71 43.39
CA THR A 680 -41.10 -48.42 43.86
C THR A 680 -40.58 -49.23 42.65
N ASP A 681 -39.26 -49.37 42.55
CA ASP A 681 -38.50 -50.61 42.30
C ASP A 681 -38.75 -51.52 41.06
N SER A 682 -37.66 -52.21 40.69
CA SER A 682 -37.57 -53.46 39.91
C SER A 682 -37.14 -53.40 38.43
N SER A 683 -35.83 -53.64 38.26
CA SER A 683 -35.23 -54.73 37.47
C SER A 683 -35.38 -54.85 35.93
N LYS A 684 -34.19 -54.83 35.30
CA LYS A 684 -33.70 -55.62 34.14
C LYS A 684 -34.06 -55.21 32.69
N PRO A 685 -33.16 -55.52 31.71
CA PRO A 685 -33.03 -54.81 30.43
C PRO A 685 -33.64 -55.56 29.23
N PRO A 686 -33.86 -54.88 28.08
CA PRO A 686 -33.21 -55.34 26.83
C PRO A 686 -32.80 -54.20 25.88
N VAL A 687 -31.62 -54.28 25.25
CA VAL A 687 -31.37 -54.66 23.83
C VAL A 687 -31.91 -53.66 22.78
N ILE A 688 -30.96 -52.87 22.26
CA ILE A 688 -30.74 -52.37 20.88
C ILE A 688 -31.93 -52.37 19.91
N THR A 689 -32.31 -51.17 19.46
CA THR A 689 -32.55 -50.87 18.03
C THR A 689 -32.15 -49.43 17.72
N SER A 690 -31.33 -49.29 16.68
CA SER A 690 -30.86 -48.05 16.09
C SER A 690 -31.99 -47.36 15.31
N GLU A 691 -32.24 -46.07 15.58
CA GLU A 691 -32.96 -45.24 14.63
C GLU A 691 -32.50 -43.78 14.69
N HIS A 692 -32.46 -43.17 13.51
CA HIS A 692 -31.95 -41.86 13.15
C HIS A 692 -32.38 -40.71 14.06
N ILE A 693 -31.41 -39.94 14.56
CA ILE A 693 -31.63 -38.55 14.99
C ILE A 693 -30.56 -37.67 14.31
N ARG A 694 -31.01 -36.83 13.37
CA ARG A 694 -30.30 -35.62 12.94
C ARG A 694 -30.53 -34.54 14.00
N PRO A 695 -29.52 -33.82 14.49
CA PRO A 695 -29.74 -32.55 15.15
C PRO A 695 -29.60 -31.39 14.16
N ASN A 696 -30.68 -30.62 14.02
CA ASN A 696 -30.66 -29.25 13.52
C ASN A 696 -29.86 -28.39 14.50
N PHE A 697 -28.79 -27.76 14.03
CA PHE A 697 -28.06 -26.73 14.75
C PHE A 697 -28.44 -25.36 14.15
N GLN A 698 -29.42 -24.69 14.76
CA GLN A 698 -29.65 -23.26 14.61
C GLN A 698 -29.44 -22.64 15.99
N GLN A 699 -28.31 -21.95 16.15
CA GLN A 699 -28.06 -21.14 17.34
C GLN A 699 -27.99 -19.68 16.88
N SER A 700 -29.04 -18.94 17.17
CA SER A 700 -29.08 -17.48 17.17
C SER A 700 -28.23 -16.96 18.33
N GLN A 701 -27.14 -16.26 18.03
CA GLN A 701 -26.44 -15.43 19.01
C GLN A 701 -26.98 -14.00 18.92
N GLU A 702 -27.83 -13.62 19.87
CA GLU A 702 -28.09 -12.23 20.20
C GLU A 702 -26.91 -11.71 21.05
N PHE A 703 -26.21 -10.71 20.53
CA PHE A 703 -25.16 -10.00 21.27
C PHE A 703 -25.80 -8.91 22.13
N TYR A 704 -25.70 -9.07 23.44
CA TYR A 704 -26.09 -8.07 24.45
C TYR A 704 -24.86 -7.19 24.76
N TYR A 705 -24.95 -5.89 24.49
CA TYR A 705 -23.95 -4.91 24.92
C TYR A 705 -24.38 -4.32 26.27
N PRO A 706 -23.56 -4.36 27.34
CA PRO A 706 -23.84 -3.60 28.54
C PRO A 706 -23.45 -2.13 28.35
N THR A 707 -24.38 -1.26 28.71
CA THR A 707 -24.23 0.19 28.78
C THR A 707 -23.30 0.55 29.94
N PHE A 708 -22.24 1.33 29.69
CA PHE A 708 -21.32 1.81 30.72
C PHE A 708 -22.02 2.85 31.62
N GLN A 709 -21.97 2.61 32.93
CA GLN A 709 -22.47 3.50 33.97
C GLN A 709 -21.25 4.15 34.67
N GLU A 710 -21.20 5.49 34.64
CA GLU A 710 -20.18 6.31 35.31
C GLU A 710 -20.15 6.07 36.83
N TYR A 711 -18.94 5.94 37.40
CA TYR A 711 -18.70 6.04 38.84
C TYR A 711 -17.49 6.93 39.16
N PRO A 712 -17.48 7.57 40.35
CA PRO A 712 -16.78 8.84 40.60
C PRO A 712 -15.31 8.66 41.01
N THR A 713 -14.51 9.64 40.63
CA THR A 713 -13.08 9.79 40.92
C THR A 713 -12.81 10.06 42.40
N ALA A 714 -11.95 9.25 43.03
CA ALA A 714 -11.33 9.56 44.31
C ALA A 714 -10.07 10.42 44.08
N GLU A 715 -10.08 11.64 44.63
CA GLU A 715 -8.95 12.58 44.65
C GLU A 715 -7.74 12.00 45.40
N MET A 716 -6.57 12.02 44.77
CA MET A 716 -5.29 11.80 45.46
C MET A 716 -4.40 13.03 45.25
N ASN A 717 -4.27 13.84 46.30
CA ASN A 717 -3.46 15.06 46.34
C ASN A 717 -1.96 14.70 46.46
N TYR A 718 -1.15 15.04 45.47
CA TYR A 718 0.31 15.15 45.61
C TYR A 718 0.75 16.62 45.47
N SER A 719 0.78 17.29 46.62
CA SER A 719 1.48 18.56 46.85
C SER A 719 2.92 18.26 47.25
N GLY A 720 3.91 18.89 46.58
CA GLY A 720 5.22 19.10 47.20
C GLY A 720 6.46 19.04 46.29
N LYS A 721 6.63 20.05 45.42
CA LYS A 721 7.87 20.76 45.02
C LYS A 721 9.15 19.92 44.74
N ARG A 722 9.62 19.80 43.49
CA ARG A 722 10.39 20.76 42.64
C ARG A 722 11.74 21.24 43.18
N THR A 723 12.71 21.25 42.23
CA THR A 723 13.84 22.19 42.02
C THR A 723 15.00 22.06 43.02
N ASP A 724 16.29 21.99 42.68
CA ASP A 724 16.98 22.63 41.55
C ASP A 724 18.48 22.20 41.50
N VAL A 725 19.04 22.14 40.28
CA VAL A 725 20.42 22.45 39.81
C VAL A 725 21.71 21.77 40.39
N VAL A 726 22.60 21.41 39.45
CA VAL A 726 24.04 21.76 39.31
C VAL A 726 24.97 20.56 39.08
N ASP A 727 25.56 20.58 37.89
CA ASP A 727 26.78 19.92 37.45
C ASP A 727 27.97 20.34 38.35
N VAL A 728 28.42 19.46 39.25
CA VAL A 728 29.69 19.64 39.98
C VAL A 728 30.67 18.60 39.47
N GLY A 729 31.51 19.04 38.54
CA GLY A 729 32.79 18.42 38.27
C GLY A 729 33.63 18.40 39.54
N GLY A 730 33.83 17.20 40.06
CA GLY A 730 34.93 16.81 40.92
C GLY A 730 35.21 15.37 40.58
N GLU A 731 36.43 15.05 40.16
CA GLU A 731 36.86 13.65 40.11
C GLU A 731 36.66 13.09 41.50
N VAL A 732 35.71 12.15 41.63
CA VAL A 732 35.46 11.46 42.89
C VAL A 732 36.74 10.71 43.21
N ASP A 733 37.44 11.15 44.26
CA ASP A 733 38.67 10.53 44.70
C ASP A 733 38.37 9.14 45.27
N TYR A 734 38.54 8.12 44.43
CA TYR A 734 38.40 6.72 44.80
C TYR A 734 39.63 6.17 45.53
N SER A 735 40.63 6.97 45.88
CA SER A 735 41.86 6.48 46.53
C SER A 735 41.63 5.83 47.90
N ASN A 736 40.46 6.06 48.52
CA ASN A 736 40.02 5.39 49.74
C ASN A 736 38.82 4.43 49.55
N TYR A 737 38.34 4.22 48.32
CA TYR A 737 37.30 3.22 48.03
C TYR A 737 37.94 1.83 47.88
N GLN A 738 37.99 1.08 48.98
CA GLN A 738 38.23 -0.36 48.92
C GLN A 738 36.94 -1.03 48.44
N TRP A 739 36.80 -1.15 47.12
CA TRP A 739 35.86 -2.10 46.53
C TRP A 739 36.06 -3.43 47.28
N PHE A 740 34.98 -3.98 47.85
CA PHE A 740 34.94 -5.30 48.51
C PHE A 740 35.24 -5.41 50.03
N GLN A 741 35.48 -4.33 50.79
CA GLN A 741 35.71 -4.48 52.24
C GLN A 741 34.46 -4.38 53.14
N ASP A 742 33.38 -3.72 52.70
CA ASP A 742 32.09 -3.79 53.39
C ASP A 742 30.93 -3.78 52.39
N PRO A 743 29.97 -4.73 52.46
CA PRO A 743 28.78 -4.68 51.63
C PRO A 743 28.04 -3.36 51.90
N PRO A 744 27.64 -2.60 50.87
CA PRO A 744 26.91 -1.35 51.07
C PRO A 744 25.71 -1.61 51.97
N PRO A 745 25.39 -0.70 52.91
CA PRO A 745 24.28 -0.87 53.83
C PRO A 745 23.04 -1.18 53.00
N ARG A 746 22.48 -2.37 53.26
CA ARG A 746 21.34 -2.90 52.51
C ARG A 746 20.27 -1.81 52.50
N PRO A 747 19.82 -1.33 51.32
CA PRO A 747 18.74 -0.35 51.29
C PRO A 747 17.59 -0.89 52.15
N PRO A 748 16.92 -0.04 52.95
CA PRO A 748 15.81 -0.48 53.78
C PRO A 748 14.84 -1.26 52.89
N PRO A 749 14.36 -2.44 53.34
CA PRO A 749 13.51 -3.29 52.53
C PRO A 749 12.38 -2.43 51.98
N ALA A 750 12.26 -2.39 50.64
CA ALA A 750 11.20 -1.67 49.97
C ALA A 750 9.88 -2.06 50.64
N ALA A 751 9.05 -1.06 50.96
CA ALA A 751 7.74 -1.32 51.57
C ALA A 751 7.04 -2.43 50.78
N PRO A 752 6.45 -3.44 51.45
CA PRO A 752 5.81 -4.56 50.76
C PRO A 752 4.83 -3.99 49.75
N GLN A 753 5.07 -4.28 48.48
CA GLN A 753 4.16 -3.91 47.41
C GLN A 753 2.78 -4.49 47.79
N PRO A 754 1.70 -3.71 47.67
CA PRO A 754 0.36 -4.23 47.93
C PRO A 754 0.15 -5.48 47.06
N GLU A 755 -0.37 -6.54 47.69
CA GLU A 755 -0.66 -7.80 47.01
C GLU A 755 -1.55 -7.51 45.80
N TYR A 756 -1.07 -7.89 44.62
CA TYR A 756 -1.80 -7.66 43.38
C TYR A 756 -3.02 -8.60 43.34
N ILE A 757 -4.21 -8.02 43.41
CA ILE A 757 -5.48 -8.73 43.26
C ILE A 757 -5.94 -8.51 41.80
N PRO A 758 -5.88 -9.54 40.92
CA PRO A 758 -6.29 -9.39 39.54
C PRO A 758 -7.80 -9.05 39.44
N ALA A 759 -8.16 -8.23 38.46
CA ALA A 759 -9.56 -7.93 38.18
C ALA A 759 -10.32 -9.22 37.76
N PRO A 760 -11.62 -9.35 38.07
CA PRO A 760 -12.42 -10.53 37.69
C PRO A 760 -12.39 -10.83 36.17
N GLU A 761 -12.31 -9.79 35.35
CA GLU A 761 -12.20 -9.91 33.89
C GLU A 761 -10.88 -10.57 33.46
N VAL A 762 -9.78 -10.27 34.16
CA VAL A 762 -8.47 -10.89 33.91
C VAL A 762 -8.52 -12.38 34.27
N ILE A 763 -9.20 -12.73 35.36
CA ILE A 763 -9.39 -14.13 35.77
C ILE A 763 -10.18 -14.88 34.68
N GLN A 764 -11.33 -14.33 34.27
CA GLN A 764 -12.16 -14.95 33.23
C GLN A 764 -11.43 -15.09 31.89
N ALA A 765 -10.62 -14.10 31.50
CA ALA A 765 -9.82 -14.17 30.29
C ALA A 765 -8.79 -15.31 30.36
N ASN A 766 -8.07 -15.44 31.47
CA ASN A 766 -7.12 -16.54 31.68
C ASN A 766 -7.83 -17.90 31.66
N ASP A 767 -8.96 -18.04 32.34
CA ASP A 767 -9.75 -19.27 32.35
C ASP A 767 -10.22 -19.67 30.94
N ALA A 768 -10.66 -18.68 30.14
CA ALA A 768 -11.05 -18.90 28.74
C ALA A 768 -9.88 -19.37 27.87
N PHE A 769 -8.69 -18.77 28.03
CA PHE A 769 -7.49 -19.21 27.32
C PHE A 769 -7.04 -20.61 27.78
N GLU A 770 -7.06 -20.90 29.08
CA GLU A 770 -6.74 -22.23 29.59
C GLU A 770 -7.68 -23.31 29.02
N TYR A 771 -8.98 -23.02 28.97
CA TYR A 771 -9.96 -23.92 28.35
C TYR A 771 -9.68 -24.12 26.84
N ALA A 772 -9.48 -23.03 26.09
CA ALA A 772 -9.18 -23.10 24.66
C ALA A 772 -7.88 -23.87 24.37
N LEU A 773 -6.83 -23.64 25.16
CA LEU A 773 -5.55 -24.33 25.05
C LEU A 773 -5.66 -25.82 25.41
N SER A 774 -6.42 -26.16 26.46
CA SER A 774 -6.62 -27.55 26.86
C SER A 774 -7.39 -28.38 25.83
N THR A 775 -8.28 -27.74 25.06
CA THR A 775 -9.10 -28.40 24.03
C THR A 775 -8.45 -28.38 22.65
N ALA A 776 -7.51 -27.47 22.39
CA ALA A 776 -6.82 -27.28 21.12
C ALA A 776 -6.29 -28.59 20.48
N PRO A 777 -5.58 -29.51 21.19
CA PRO A 777 -5.09 -30.75 20.59
C PRO A 777 -6.20 -31.66 20.07
N ASN A 778 -7.32 -31.74 20.81
CA ASN A 778 -8.48 -32.55 20.43
C ASN A 778 -9.19 -31.94 19.22
N VAL A 779 -9.34 -30.62 19.18
CA VAL A 779 -9.94 -29.90 18.05
C VAL A 779 -9.10 -30.09 16.80
N LEU A 780 -7.78 -29.90 16.87
CA LEU A 780 -6.87 -30.13 15.76
C LEU A 780 -6.98 -31.57 15.24
N TYR A 781 -6.92 -32.56 16.12
CA TYR A 781 -7.02 -33.96 15.72
C TYR A 781 -8.38 -34.31 15.11
N ALA A 782 -9.47 -33.73 15.63
CA ALA A 782 -10.81 -33.89 15.05
C ALA A 782 -10.89 -33.27 13.63
N ARG A 783 -10.34 -32.07 13.43
CA ARG A 783 -10.27 -31.42 12.11
C ARG A 783 -9.42 -32.22 11.12
N TYR A 784 -8.30 -32.78 11.57
CA TYR A 784 -7.48 -33.68 10.78
C TYR A 784 -8.27 -34.95 10.37
N LYS A 785 -9.01 -35.57 11.29
CA LYS A 785 -9.85 -36.73 10.96
C LYS A 785 -10.97 -36.40 9.96
N GLN A 786 -11.54 -35.20 10.05
CA GLN A 786 -12.66 -34.78 9.19
C GLN A 786 -12.22 -34.33 7.80
N TYR A 787 -11.12 -33.59 7.70
CA TYR A 787 -10.72 -32.88 6.48
C TYR A 787 -9.29 -33.21 6.03
N GLY A 788 -8.63 -34.18 6.66
CA GLY A 788 -7.24 -34.53 6.40
C GLY A 788 -6.31 -33.35 6.69
N GLN A 789 -5.28 -33.21 5.86
CA GLN A 789 -4.23 -32.21 6.04
C GLN A 789 -4.73 -30.77 5.81
N LEU A 790 -5.76 -30.57 4.99
CA LEU A 790 -6.40 -29.26 4.81
C LEU A 790 -7.11 -28.77 6.09
N GLY A 791 -7.62 -29.70 6.91
CA GLY A 791 -8.18 -29.38 8.22
C GLY A 791 -7.12 -28.80 9.18
N VAL A 792 -5.89 -29.30 9.11
CA VAL A 792 -4.75 -28.78 9.87
C VAL A 792 -4.42 -27.36 9.42
N LEU A 793 -4.37 -27.12 8.10
CA LEU A 793 -4.06 -25.80 7.54
C LEU A 793 -5.09 -24.73 7.97
N ALA A 794 -6.39 -25.04 7.90
CA ALA A 794 -7.44 -24.14 8.34
C ALA A 794 -7.36 -23.86 9.84
N TRP A 795 -7.16 -24.90 10.66
CA TRP A 795 -7.02 -24.77 12.10
C TRP A 795 -5.80 -23.92 12.51
N CYS A 796 -4.69 -24.00 11.77
CA CYS A 796 -3.52 -23.16 12.04
C CYS A 796 -3.82 -21.65 11.93
N SER A 797 -4.81 -21.24 11.13
CA SER A 797 -5.26 -19.84 11.07
C SER A 797 -5.97 -19.44 12.36
N GLU A 798 -6.92 -20.25 12.83
CA GLU A 798 -7.65 -20.03 14.09
C GLU A 798 -6.68 -20.03 15.30
N PHE A 799 -5.71 -20.95 15.28
CA PHE A 799 -4.66 -21.01 16.32
C PHE A 799 -3.76 -19.77 16.29
N GLY A 800 -3.54 -19.16 15.12
CA GLY A 800 -2.85 -17.88 14.98
C GLY A 800 -3.53 -16.75 15.76
N GLU A 801 -4.86 -16.67 15.71
CA GLU A 801 -5.65 -15.69 16.45
C GLU A 801 -5.57 -15.92 17.96
N LEU A 802 -5.63 -17.18 18.40
CA LEU A 802 -5.42 -17.55 19.81
C LEU A 802 -4.04 -17.10 20.32
N ILE A 803 -2.98 -17.26 19.50
CA ILE A 803 -1.63 -16.77 19.82
C ILE A 803 -1.61 -15.26 20.01
N ASP A 804 -2.30 -14.51 19.15
CA ASP A 804 -2.30 -13.05 19.21
C ASP A 804 -3.08 -12.52 20.42
N GLY A 805 -4.21 -13.13 20.78
CA GLY A 805 -4.92 -12.82 22.02
C GLY A 805 -4.10 -13.15 23.28
N LEU A 806 -3.38 -14.28 23.27
CA LEU A 806 -2.51 -14.66 24.38
C LEU A 806 -1.33 -13.69 24.53
N LYS A 807 -0.81 -13.16 23.41
CA LYS A 807 0.24 -12.14 23.40
C LYS A 807 -0.21 -10.84 24.04
N GLU A 808 -1.38 -10.36 23.65
CA GLU A 808 -1.98 -9.15 24.23
C GLU A 808 -2.14 -9.29 25.74
N LEU A 809 -2.68 -10.43 26.21
CA LEU A 809 -2.81 -10.70 27.64
C LEU A 809 -1.46 -10.67 28.38
N GLY A 810 -0.40 -11.21 27.76
CA GLY A 810 0.94 -11.20 28.33
C GLY A 810 1.61 -9.82 28.31
N PHE A 811 1.46 -9.05 27.24
CA PHE A 811 1.99 -7.68 27.16
C PHE A 811 1.33 -6.74 28.16
N ASN A 812 0.06 -6.99 28.49
CA ASN A 812 -0.65 -6.26 29.54
C ASN A 812 -0.24 -6.67 30.97
N GLY A 813 0.66 -7.65 31.12
CA GLY A 813 1.07 -8.17 32.43
C GLY A 813 -0.02 -8.98 33.15
N ASN A 814 -1.07 -9.37 32.43
CA ASN A 814 -2.28 -9.99 32.98
C ASN A 814 -2.30 -11.52 32.78
N MET A 815 -1.23 -12.12 32.26
CA MET A 815 -1.15 -13.56 32.05
C MET A 815 -0.76 -14.31 33.31
N PHE A 816 -1.53 -15.32 33.68
CA PHE A 816 -1.21 -16.20 34.80
C PHE A 816 -0.14 -17.23 34.44
N THR A 817 0.62 -17.65 35.45
CA THR A 817 1.65 -18.69 35.30
C THR A 817 1.05 -20.04 34.90
N THR A 818 -0.19 -20.30 35.31
CA THR A 818 -0.98 -21.48 34.92
C THR A 818 -1.30 -21.44 33.42
N THR A 819 -1.81 -20.31 32.92
CA THR A 819 -2.08 -20.08 31.48
C THR A 819 -0.82 -20.26 30.64
N ARG A 820 0.31 -19.66 31.06
CA ARG A 820 1.62 -19.81 30.39
C ARG A 820 2.05 -21.28 30.34
N SER A 821 1.92 -22.00 31.46
CA SER A 821 2.30 -23.42 31.56
C SER A 821 1.41 -24.31 30.70
N GLN A 822 0.10 -24.05 30.69
CA GLN A 822 -0.87 -24.77 29.87
C GLN A 822 -0.60 -24.54 28.37
N ALA A 823 -0.24 -23.31 27.98
CA ALA A 823 0.12 -23.00 26.60
C ALA A 823 1.38 -23.76 26.14
N LEU A 824 2.44 -23.79 26.96
CA LEU A 824 3.65 -24.57 26.68
C LEU A 824 3.36 -26.08 26.59
N ARG A 825 2.53 -26.62 27.50
CA ARG A 825 2.08 -28.02 27.46
C ARG A 825 1.30 -28.32 26.18
N THR A 826 0.43 -27.41 25.77
CA THR A 826 -0.36 -27.53 24.54
C THR A 826 0.56 -27.58 23.31
N CYS A 827 1.56 -26.70 23.23
CA CYS A 827 2.56 -26.73 22.16
C CYS A 827 3.28 -28.10 22.05
N GLN A 828 3.63 -28.72 23.18
CA GLN A 828 4.22 -30.07 23.18
C GLN A 828 3.23 -31.16 22.75
N GLN A 829 1.96 -31.04 23.13
CA GLN A 829 0.93 -32.00 22.74
C GLN A 829 0.62 -31.95 21.26
N LEU A 830 0.53 -30.75 20.67
CA LEU A 830 0.24 -30.55 19.25
C LEU A 830 1.27 -31.25 18.34
N LEU A 831 2.56 -31.17 18.69
CA LEU A 831 3.64 -31.82 17.94
C LEU A 831 3.70 -33.35 18.14
N LYS A 832 3.10 -33.88 19.20
CA LYS A 832 3.05 -35.33 19.51
C LYS A 832 1.80 -36.03 18.98
N LEU A 833 0.88 -35.31 18.34
CA LEU A 833 -0.34 -35.92 17.80
C LEU A 833 0.02 -36.86 16.63
N PRO A 834 -0.54 -38.08 16.58
CA PRO A 834 -0.30 -39.03 15.50
C PRO A 834 -1.09 -38.62 14.25
N MET A 835 -0.58 -37.63 13.52
CA MET A 835 -1.13 -37.12 12.26
C MET A 835 -0.16 -37.45 11.13
N ASP A 836 -0.65 -38.15 10.10
CA ASP A 836 0.12 -38.43 8.88
C ASP A 836 -0.09 -37.29 7.88
N ILE A 837 0.86 -36.36 7.84
CA ILE A 837 0.83 -35.17 6.99
C ILE A 837 1.92 -35.27 5.91
N GLU A 838 1.53 -35.72 4.73
CA GLU A 838 2.38 -35.84 3.55
C GLU A 838 2.85 -34.46 3.03
N MET A 839 1.98 -33.44 3.07
CA MET A 839 2.30 -32.09 2.61
C MET A 839 3.22 -31.37 3.60
N GLN A 840 4.53 -31.39 3.30
CA GLN A 840 5.58 -30.78 4.14
C GLN A 840 5.33 -29.29 4.46
N ILE A 841 4.70 -28.54 3.54
CA ILE A 841 4.38 -27.13 3.78
C ILE A 841 3.41 -26.94 4.96
N ILE A 842 2.50 -27.89 5.19
CA ILE A 842 1.54 -27.85 6.30
C ILE A 842 2.25 -28.18 7.62
N VAL A 843 3.16 -29.15 7.61
CA VAL A 843 4.03 -29.47 8.75
C VAL A 843 4.87 -28.26 9.15
N MET A 844 5.48 -27.59 8.17
CA MET A 844 6.25 -26.37 8.39
C MET A 844 5.38 -25.23 8.93
N TYR A 845 4.16 -25.06 8.43
CA TYR A 845 3.26 -24.00 8.88
C TYR A 845 2.77 -24.23 10.32
N LEU A 846 2.35 -25.45 10.66
CA LEU A 846 2.00 -25.83 12.03
C LEU A 846 3.18 -25.61 12.98
N SER A 847 4.38 -26.08 12.60
CA SER A 847 5.60 -25.90 13.39
C SER A 847 5.96 -24.43 13.58
N SER A 848 5.73 -23.59 12.56
CA SER A 848 5.93 -22.14 12.64
C SER A 848 4.99 -21.49 13.66
N GLN A 849 3.71 -21.86 13.69
CA GLN A 849 2.77 -21.35 14.71
C GLN A 849 3.15 -21.78 16.12
N VAL A 850 3.52 -23.05 16.31
CA VAL A 850 4.00 -23.56 17.61
C VAL A 850 5.27 -22.83 18.06
N ASN A 851 6.23 -22.61 17.14
CA ASN A 851 7.45 -21.87 17.43
C ASN A 851 7.16 -20.39 17.76
N ARG A 852 6.24 -19.75 17.04
CA ARG A 852 5.79 -18.36 17.32
C ARG A 852 5.22 -18.23 18.74
N MET A 853 4.44 -19.21 19.19
CA MET A 853 3.89 -19.26 20.55
C MET A 853 4.99 -19.51 21.59
N ARG A 854 5.85 -20.52 21.37
CA ARG A 854 6.95 -20.86 22.29
C ARG A 854 7.93 -19.71 22.48
N ARG A 855 8.35 -19.03 21.41
CA ARG A 855 9.26 -17.86 21.52
C ARG A 855 8.68 -16.72 22.33
N PHE A 856 7.36 -16.54 22.27
CA PHE A 856 6.70 -15.54 23.10
C PHE A 856 6.65 -15.96 24.57
N LEU A 857 6.33 -17.24 24.84
CA LEU A 857 6.20 -17.76 26.19
C LEU A 857 7.53 -18.03 26.88
N ASP A 858 8.57 -18.38 26.13
CA ASP A 858 9.89 -18.76 26.62
C ASP A 858 10.92 -18.57 25.51
N GLY A 859 11.38 -17.32 25.37
CA GLY A 859 12.30 -16.91 24.30
C GLY A 859 13.75 -17.40 24.49
N GLU A 860 14.10 -17.88 25.69
CA GLU A 860 15.47 -18.34 26.01
C GLU A 860 15.65 -19.83 25.69
N THR A 861 14.59 -20.63 25.86
CA THR A 861 14.66 -22.07 25.58
C THR A 861 14.72 -22.35 24.08
N ILE A 862 15.75 -23.07 23.65
CA ILE A 862 15.86 -23.64 22.30
C ILE A 862 15.11 -24.97 22.27
N TRP A 863 14.21 -25.12 21.30
CA TRP A 863 13.35 -26.30 21.15
C TRP A 863 13.76 -27.09 19.91
N ASP A 864 14.12 -28.35 20.09
CA ASP A 864 14.60 -29.24 19.00
C ASP A 864 13.60 -30.36 18.66
N ASP A 865 12.40 -30.33 19.24
CA ASP A 865 11.34 -31.34 19.08
C ASP A 865 10.42 -31.08 17.87
N TYR A 866 10.81 -30.19 16.95
CA TYR A 866 10.05 -29.93 15.73
C TYR A 866 10.22 -31.08 14.72
N PRO A 867 9.14 -31.49 14.03
CA PRO A 867 9.24 -32.48 12.96
C PRO A 867 10.14 -31.95 11.84
N ILE A 868 11.12 -32.76 11.44
CA ILE A 868 12.03 -32.43 10.33
C ILE A 868 11.29 -32.68 9.02
N PRO A 869 11.14 -31.66 8.14
CA PRO A 869 10.42 -31.85 6.89
C PRO A 869 11.17 -32.79 5.95
N THR A 870 10.50 -33.85 5.51
CA THR A 870 11.02 -34.81 4.52
C THR A 870 10.49 -34.44 3.14
N PHE A 871 11.28 -33.68 2.37
CA PHE A 871 10.91 -33.41 0.98
C PHE A 871 11.09 -34.69 0.14
N PRO A 872 10.18 -34.99 -0.81
CA PRO A 872 10.38 -36.08 -1.75
C PRO A 872 11.70 -35.88 -2.47
N GLN A 873 12.66 -36.78 -2.24
CA GLN A 873 13.90 -36.79 -3.00
C GLN A 873 13.54 -37.09 -4.45
N TYR A 874 14.12 -36.35 -5.41
CA TYR A 874 13.89 -36.60 -6.83
C TYR A 874 14.18 -38.08 -7.13
N PRO A 875 13.30 -38.78 -7.86
CA PRO A 875 13.54 -40.16 -8.25
C PRO A 875 14.77 -40.22 -9.17
N GLY A 876 15.95 -40.44 -8.58
CA GLY A 876 17.23 -40.42 -9.30
C GLY A 876 18.47 -40.20 -8.42
N GLU A 877 18.35 -39.57 -7.25
CA GLU A 877 19.47 -39.39 -6.31
C GLU A 877 19.34 -40.37 -5.14
N GLN A 878 19.97 -41.54 -5.24
CA GLN A 878 20.31 -42.33 -4.06
C GLN A 878 21.45 -41.63 -3.31
N PRO A 879 21.38 -41.46 -1.99
CA PRO A 879 22.49 -40.93 -1.21
C PRO A 879 23.69 -41.88 -1.32
N ARG A 880 24.85 -41.33 -1.74
CA ARG A 880 26.14 -42.03 -1.75
C ARG A 880 26.67 -42.28 -0.35
#